data_AF-A0A087CQA5-F1
#
_entry.id   AF-A0A087CQA5-F1
#
_cell.length_a   1.000
_cell.length_b   1.000
_cell.length_c   1.000
_cell.angle_alpha   90.00
_cell.angle_beta   90.00
_cell.angle_gamma   90.00
#
_symmetry.space_group_name_H-M   'P 1'
#
loop_
_entity.id
_entity.type
_entity.pdbx_description
1 polymer ?
#
loop_
_entity_poly.entity_id
_entity_poly.type
_entity_poly.pdbx_seq_one_letter_code
_entity_poly.pdbx_strand_id
1 'polypeptide(L)'
;MRVQKTPTRKRRGGGIRFKSVIDGGMKRALKVGVTLIASLAMLTSGTALAAEKPSADAKRADANTSGTYAESLGKNNSTRYAGRVWNDKTVSDSDMAFSGQTADGQSQSYTIEQGESNFLVTYSTLATSQTIIGQHPTDTVFILDFSTSMTWGYQTDHESVARQDSRIQAMVDSVNSAIGTLVHASGQNRIGIAVFNGRSTQLVPLTTAEEILQHVSNGQYLEITNYSYTSGKDGGTATVHSNINNATTTTDGGTNIQAGLFAGMSMLANSNDTTVTVAGESVTRIPNVVLMSDGAPTTFSSSTDASYYDEDDHWRRGQITNDTNLNTDRPVESGSWWSTSSGEAIGSGNNDDPDSADGFTTLLMAAYYKNRINDHYYSSGDGTANIYTIGFGTDVQTPQMVAMANLVLNPAEHLGVETDFPEVNAVASAWQTYSNGEEPVVHAPIGHGNNTTLVDYEVERPADKYAPTSLEYPTQAFSAADGDQLNQIFQQIASLITDQAKAPTKVDGGLDSSGYITYTDPIGEYMNVDSVKALLWAGTLFDKVGSTSDGNGTHYTFETKDGSDIISSPINGIQYSTEIIEVTVATDVQTGRQTLTVRIPAAAIPLRVNTVTLDGNGGVESNTSNNAYPLRLIYGVSLNDDILNENGVLNTSSDVGSEYIEKHPGDTAGSVSFYTNLYSGKQFSGNDLVNGNGTTVGDANVTFQPADDNPFYFVQENIPLYVDGSASGSYNSTTQELEKPQPATESIDPATTYYFPITFYEETNKVKKWVARPGSQLQRYVDATGTAGQLEIQQGSPRLGNLTDLSRPKASDGNATGTAAQRLYPTFEANGADPHNGQFRVYLGNNGSLQVPTVQPTTLTVDQALAVTKHLQGKELSDDTNADNNFEFTVAPQQTMDDSGKTVTTAEDAGAKLQPSDTSDGSNDGTLHFNNDAASMVDGTSTSVMHPITQGLTFTVDDINKAYTYKVAEVVPGDHPVGYDYDETTHTVVYSVSRQNSQLVIEVTVDGVSVDLNAATPTVEFNNTYIPPVSVLPLTGGDATARNFAMVGGGVLLLAGVAWLLARRRRV
;
A
#
# COMPACT_ATOMS: atom_id res chain seq x y z
N MET A 1 58.73 -20.70 10.96
CA MET A 1 59.15 -22.11 11.15
C MET A 1 58.94 -22.84 9.83
N ARG A 2 59.93 -23.62 9.38
CA ARG A 2 60.08 -24.14 8.01
C ARG A 2 59.61 -25.61 7.95
N VAL A 3 59.21 -26.04 6.74
CA VAL A 3 59.16 -27.42 6.20
C VAL A 3 57.77 -28.11 6.30
N GLN A 4 56.95 -28.19 5.23
CA GLN A 4 57.03 -28.98 3.97
C GLN A 4 56.51 -30.43 4.09
N LYS A 5 55.44 -30.79 3.36
CA LYS A 5 55.46 -31.60 2.11
C LYS A 5 54.05 -32.10 1.69
N THR A 6 53.55 -31.53 0.58
CA THR A 6 53.14 -32.14 -0.73
C THR A 6 53.00 -33.68 -0.86
N PRO A 7 52.53 -34.27 -1.99
CA PRO A 7 51.92 -33.72 -3.24
C PRO A 7 50.78 -34.60 -3.84
N THR A 8 50.08 -34.19 -4.90
CA THR A 8 50.24 -34.61 -6.33
C THR A 8 48.82 -34.62 -6.94
N ARG A 9 48.48 -34.41 -8.21
CA ARG A 9 49.08 -34.22 -9.55
C ARG A 9 47.83 -34.06 -10.47
N LYS A 10 47.78 -33.47 -11.66
CA LYS A 10 48.69 -32.75 -12.57
C LYS A 10 47.83 -32.36 -13.80
N ARG A 11 48.02 -31.13 -14.29
CA ARG A 11 48.32 -30.72 -15.70
C ARG A 11 47.29 -31.05 -16.81
N ARG A 12 47.11 -30.26 -17.88
CA ARG A 12 47.86 -29.19 -18.61
C ARG A 12 46.84 -28.68 -19.67
N GLY A 13 46.92 -27.52 -20.30
CA GLY A 13 47.96 -26.49 -20.47
C GLY A 13 47.29 -25.19 -20.96
N GLY A 14 47.90 -24.02 -20.75
CA GLY A 14 48.76 -23.34 -21.74
C GLY A 14 47.92 -22.29 -22.50
N GLY A 15 47.89 -21.01 -22.07
CA GLY A 15 48.78 -19.94 -22.54
C GLY A 15 48.13 -19.23 -23.75
N ILE A 16 47.97 -17.90 -23.88
CA ILE A 16 48.92 -16.77 -23.75
C ILE A 16 48.14 -15.45 -23.98
N ARG A 17 48.43 -14.42 -23.13
CA ARG A 17 48.55 -12.94 -23.33
C ARG A 17 47.44 -12.15 -24.07
N PHE A 18 47.04 -10.95 -23.62
CA PHE A 18 47.86 -9.72 -23.58
C PHE A 18 47.34 -8.66 -22.57
N LYS A 19 48.28 -7.86 -22.05
CA LYS A 19 48.12 -6.70 -21.16
C LYS A 19 48.04 -5.40 -21.98
N SER A 20 47.17 -4.49 -21.52
CA SER A 20 47.27 -3.01 -21.38
C SER A 20 48.00 -2.14 -22.43
N VAL A 21 47.40 -0.99 -22.80
CA VAL A 21 47.85 0.41 -22.49
C VAL A 21 47.07 1.46 -23.33
N ILE A 22 46.34 2.33 -22.62
CA ILE A 22 46.25 3.82 -22.67
C ILE A 22 45.82 4.58 -23.96
N ASP A 23 44.87 5.50 -23.70
CA ASP A 23 44.46 6.78 -24.31
C ASP A 23 44.00 6.91 -25.75
N GLY A 24 42.91 7.67 -25.89
CA GLY A 24 42.72 8.54 -27.04
C GLY A 24 41.28 8.95 -27.35
N GLY A 25 40.78 9.98 -26.67
CA GLY A 25 40.05 11.05 -27.37
C GLY A 25 38.53 10.94 -27.49
N MET A 26 37.86 11.72 -26.63
CA MET A 26 36.55 12.33 -26.89
C MET A 26 36.51 13.00 -28.27
N LYS A 27 35.42 12.80 -29.02
CA LYS A 27 34.66 13.87 -29.72
C LYS A 27 33.35 13.34 -30.34
N ARG A 28 32.24 13.77 -29.73
CA ARG A 28 31.01 14.34 -30.33
C ARG A 28 30.57 13.82 -31.72
N ALA A 29 29.35 13.27 -31.83
CA ALA A 29 28.14 14.01 -32.23
C ALA A 29 27.00 13.10 -32.77
N LEU A 30 25.78 13.46 -32.36
CA LEU A 30 24.53 13.48 -33.14
C LEU A 30 23.67 12.20 -33.37
N LYS A 31 22.50 12.21 -32.71
CA LYS A 31 21.11 12.07 -33.21
C LYS A 31 20.70 10.94 -34.19
N VAL A 32 19.66 10.22 -33.72
CA VAL A 32 18.35 9.93 -34.36
C VAL A 32 18.30 8.96 -35.56
N GLY A 33 17.55 7.86 -35.38
CA GLY A 33 16.46 7.47 -36.30
C GLY A 33 16.54 6.07 -36.96
N VAL A 34 15.56 5.20 -36.59
CA VAL A 34 14.70 4.30 -37.42
C VAL A 34 15.41 3.45 -38.51
N THR A 35 15.27 2.12 -38.70
CA THR A 35 14.05 1.38 -39.10
C THR A 35 14.39 -0.11 -39.39
N LEU A 36 13.48 -1.02 -39.02
CA LEU A 36 13.02 -2.27 -39.68
C LEU A 36 13.90 -2.99 -40.73
N ILE A 37 14.12 -4.30 -40.54
CA ILE A 37 14.07 -5.33 -41.61
C ILE A 37 13.47 -6.62 -41.03
N ALA A 38 12.24 -6.95 -41.44
CA ALA A 38 11.73 -8.32 -41.55
C ALA A 38 12.25 -8.87 -42.91
N SER A 39 12.62 -10.13 -43.11
CA SER A 39 11.78 -11.33 -43.01
C SER A 39 12.56 -12.52 -43.63
N LEU A 40 12.04 -13.74 -43.43
CA LEU A 40 12.13 -14.93 -44.30
C LEU A 40 12.83 -16.17 -43.68
N ALA A 41 12.02 -17.06 -43.10
CA ALA A 41 12.20 -18.51 -43.22
C ALA A 41 10.88 -19.23 -42.87
N MET A 42 10.16 -19.70 -43.88
CA MET A 42 9.18 -20.78 -43.74
C MET A 42 9.85 -22.12 -44.11
N LEU A 43 9.59 -23.18 -43.35
CA LEU A 43 9.08 -24.48 -43.85
C LEU A 43 8.93 -25.50 -42.70
N THR A 44 7.67 -25.74 -42.32
CA THR A 44 6.99 -27.02 -41.98
C THR A 44 7.60 -27.97 -40.94
N SER A 45 6.90 -28.18 -39.82
CA SER A 45 5.98 -29.34 -39.62
C SER A 45 5.31 -29.32 -38.23
N GLY A 46 3.98 -29.50 -38.22
CA GLY A 46 3.22 -30.01 -37.06
C GLY A 46 2.90 -29.03 -35.93
N THR A 47 2.14 -27.96 -36.19
CA THR A 47 1.51 -27.18 -35.12
C THR A 47 0.16 -27.81 -34.77
N ALA A 48 0.05 -28.31 -33.54
CA ALA A 48 -1.22 -28.31 -32.84
C ALA A 48 -1.75 -26.87 -32.89
N LEU A 49 -3.00 -26.69 -33.34
CA LEU A 49 -3.68 -25.41 -33.27
C LEU A 49 -3.88 -25.11 -31.78
N ALA A 50 -3.02 -24.26 -31.22
CA ALA A 50 -3.31 -23.60 -29.96
C ALA A 50 -4.52 -22.69 -30.20
N ALA A 51 -5.49 -22.71 -29.29
CA ALA A 51 -6.62 -21.78 -29.31
C ALA A 51 -6.07 -20.35 -29.44
N GLU A 52 -6.50 -19.61 -30.47
CA GLU A 52 -6.12 -18.21 -30.64
C GLU A 52 -6.64 -17.39 -29.45
N LYS A 53 -5.78 -16.54 -28.87
CA LYS A 53 -6.19 -15.59 -27.82
C LYS A 53 -7.30 -14.67 -28.33
N PRO A 54 -8.25 -14.25 -27.47
CA PRO A 54 -9.23 -13.23 -27.82
C PRO A 54 -8.54 -11.95 -28.35
N SER A 55 -9.12 -11.36 -29.40
CA SER A 55 -8.66 -10.10 -30.01
C SER A 55 -8.47 -8.98 -28.97
N ALA A 56 -7.57 -8.02 -29.23
CA ALA A 56 -7.37 -6.84 -28.38
C ALA A 56 -8.68 -6.05 -28.14
N ASP A 57 -9.62 -6.07 -29.10
CA ASP A 57 -10.94 -5.43 -28.98
C ASP A 57 -11.86 -6.07 -27.93
N ALA A 58 -11.53 -7.26 -27.42
CA ALA A 58 -12.30 -7.99 -26.43
C ALA A 58 -11.94 -7.65 -24.98
N LYS A 59 -10.79 -6.99 -24.73
CA LYS A 59 -10.32 -6.64 -23.38
C LYS A 59 -10.63 -5.18 -23.06
N ARG A 60 -11.03 -4.94 -21.82
CA ARG A 60 -11.13 -3.59 -21.24
C ARG A 60 -10.51 -3.58 -19.85
N ALA A 61 -9.78 -2.53 -19.53
CA ALA A 61 -9.32 -2.26 -18.17
C ALA A 61 -9.77 -0.85 -17.75
N ASP A 62 -10.12 -0.68 -16.48
CA ASP A 62 -10.36 0.65 -15.93
C ASP A 62 -9.08 1.51 -15.94
N ALA A 63 -9.24 2.82 -15.77
CA ALA A 63 -8.12 3.75 -15.84
C ALA A 63 -6.97 3.38 -14.88
N ASN A 64 -5.74 3.46 -15.36
CA ASN A 64 -4.54 3.17 -14.58
C ASN A 64 -4.35 4.21 -13.46
N THR A 65 -4.35 3.76 -12.21
CA THR A 65 -4.24 4.62 -11.01
C THR A 65 -3.00 4.34 -10.17
N SER A 66 -2.10 3.48 -10.64
CA SER A 66 -0.89 3.04 -9.94
C SER A 66 0.10 4.18 -9.63
N GLY A 67 -0.02 5.30 -10.33
CA GLY A 67 0.77 6.53 -10.11
C GLY A 67 0.10 7.58 -9.21
N THR A 68 -1.13 7.37 -8.74
CA THR A 68 -1.92 8.42 -8.05
C THR A 68 -1.52 8.66 -6.59
N TYR A 69 -0.56 7.92 -6.05
CA TYR A 69 -0.07 8.10 -4.68
C TYR A 69 0.48 9.51 -4.43
N ALA A 70 1.13 10.12 -5.43
CA ALA A 70 1.71 11.46 -5.33
C ALA A 70 0.63 12.54 -5.08
N GLU A 71 -0.54 12.39 -5.71
CA GLU A 71 -1.70 13.27 -5.48
C GLU A 71 -2.39 12.95 -4.15
N SER A 72 -2.44 11.67 -3.79
CA SER A 72 -3.17 11.18 -2.63
C SER A 72 -2.48 11.56 -1.32
N LEU A 73 -1.17 11.36 -1.23
CA LEU A 73 -0.40 11.59 0.00
C LEU A 73 -0.09 13.08 0.27
N GLY A 74 -0.48 13.99 -0.62
CA GLY A 74 -0.15 15.42 -0.52
C GLY A 74 1.29 15.73 -0.95
N LYS A 75 1.63 17.03 -0.93
CA LYS A 75 2.96 17.53 -1.33
C LYS A 75 4.07 16.80 -0.56
N ASN A 76 5.20 16.54 -1.23
CA ASN A 76 6.33 15.83 -0.61
C ASN A 76 6.93 16.57 0.59
N ASN A 77 6.80 17.89 0.68
CA ASN A 77 7.25 18.69 1.81
C ASN A 77 6.09 19.19 2.68
N SER A 78 5.07 18.35 2.90
CA SER A 78 3.92 18.65 3.74
C SER A 78 3.63 17.51 4.70
N THR A 79 3.48 17.81 5.98
CA THR A 79 3.13 16.82 7.02
C THR A 79 1.63 16.69 7.25
N ARG A 80 0.81 17.39 6.46
CA ARG A 80 -0.66 17.45 6.61
C ARG A 80 -1.33 16.08 6.78
N TYR A 81 -0.80 15.06 6.11
CA TYR A 81 -1.35 13.71 6.10
C TYR A 81 -0.45 12.68 6.79
N ALA A 82 0.48 13.10 7.65
CA ALA A 82 1.34 12.18 8.39
C ALA A 82 0.52 11.12 9.13
N GLY A 83 0.92 9.85 9.02
CA GLY A 83 0.20 8.68 9.53
C GLY A 83 -0.75 8.03 8.52
N ARG A 84 -1.06 8.67 7.39
CA ARG A 84 -1.97 8.14 6.37
C ARG A 84 -1.41 6.90 5.68
N VAL A 85 -2.28 5.94 5.40
CA VAL A 85 -2.03 4.79 4.53
C VAL A 85 -2.75 5.00 3.20
N TRP A 86 -2.01 4.95 2.09
CA TRP A 86 -2.54 4.94 0.73
C TRP A 86 -2.53 3.53 0.17
N ASN A 87 -3.63 3.16 -0.48
CA ASN A 87 -3.81 1.87 -1.14
C ASN A 87 -4.33 2.10 -2.56
N ASP A 88 -3.99 1.21 -3.48
CA ASP A 88 -4.51 1.21 -4.84
C ASP A 88 -4.53 -0.20 -5.41
N LYS A 89 -5.48 -0.42 -6.31
CA LYS A 89 -5.51 -1.57 -7.20
C LYS A 89 -5.66 -1.03 -8.61
N THR A 90 -4.77 -1.47 -9.50
CA THR A 90 -4.82 -1.15 -10.92
C THR A 90 -4.88 -2.45 -11.71
N VAL A 91 -5.73 -2.49 -12.74
CA VAL A 91 -5.76 -3.58 -13.71
C VAL A 91 -5.30 -3.03 -15.06
N SER A 92 -4.52 -3.80 -15.80
CA SER A 92 -4.00 -3.46 -17.12
C SER A 92 -4.20 -4.62 -18.09
N ASP A 93 -4.58 -4.30 -19.32
CA ASP A 93 -4.71 -5.25 -20.43
C ASP A 93 -3.43 -5.37 -21.28
N SER A 94 -2.35 -4.72 -20.83
CA SER A 94 -1.03 -4.61 -21.46
C SER A 94 0.10 -4.53 -20.42
N ASP A 95 1.36 -4.53 -20.87
CA ASP A 95 2.55 -4.40 -20.04
C ASP A 95 2.52 -3.16 -19.13
N MET A 96 3.06 -3.29 -17.92
CA MET A 96 3.10 -2.20 -16.96
C MET A 96 4.53 -1.74 -16.68
N ALA A 97 4.73 -0.43 -16.66
CA ALA A 97 6.01 0.19 -16.30
C ALA A 97 5.92 0.91 -14.95
N PHE A 98 6.94 0.73 -14.12
CA PHE A 98 7.06 1.34 -12.80
C PHE A 98 8.42 2.00 -12.63
N SER A 99 8.45 3.11 -11.89
CA SER A 99 9.69 3.70 -11.39
C SER A 99 10.13 3.06 -10.07
N GLY A 100 11.44 2.97 -9.89
CA GLY A 100 12.10 2.50 -8.67
C GLY A 100 13.59 2.86 -8.64
N GLN A 101 14.40 2.10 -7.91
CA GLN A 101 15.83 2.31 -7.69
C GLN A 101 16.63 1.00 -7.74
N THR A 102 17.88 1.06 -8.20
CA THR A 102 18.84 -0.05 -8.07
C THR A 102 19.27 -0.24 -6.61
N ALA A 103 19.92 -1.38 -6.30
CA ALA A 103 20.56 -1.62 -5.01
C ALA A 103 21.57 -0.51 -4.61
N ASP A 104 22.17 0.15 -5.60
CA ASP A 104 23.10 1.29 -5.41
C ASP A 104 22.38 2.67 -5.32
N GLY A 105 21.04 2.68 -5.24
CA GLY A 105 20.22 3.89 -5.07
C GLY A 105 20.00 4.73 -6.34
N GLN A 106 20.29 4.22 -7.54
CA GLN A 106 20.10 4.95 -8.80
C GLN A 106 18.69 4.75 -9.34
N SER A 107 18.04 5.81 -9.84
CA SER A 107 16.70 5.70 -10.43
C SER A 107 16.65 4.73 -11.62
N GLN A 108 15.66 3.84 -11.62
CA GLN A 108 15.44 2.86 -12.66
C GLN A 108 13.95 2.74 -13.02
N SER A 109 13.66 2.35 -14.26
CA SER A 109 12.34 1.92 -14.71
C SER A 109 12.32 0.40 -14.85
N TYR A 110 11.26 -0.22 -14.35
CA TYR A 110 10.98 -1.65 -14.48
C TYR A 110 9.75 -1.83 -15.35
N THR A 111 9.87 -2.63 -16.40
CA THR A 111 8.72 -3.07 -17.21
C THR A 111 8.41 -4.51 -16.85
N ILE A 112 7.17 -4.76 -16.45
CA ILE A 112 6.65 -6.09 -16.18
C ILE A 112 5.76 -6.47 -17.36
N GLU A 113 6.18 -7.50 -18.09
CA GLU A 113 5.45 -7.99 -19.26
C GLU A 113 4.19 -8.74 -18.85
N GLN A 114 3.09 -8.48 -19.55
CA GLN A 114 1.84 -9.21 -19.40
C GLN A 114 2.04 -10.68 -19.77
N GLY A 115 2.77 -10.95 -20.85
CA GLY A 115 3.05 -12.30 -21.33
C GLY A 115 1.76 -13.04 -21.72
N GLU A 116 1.57 -14.24 -21.17
CA GLU A 116 0.41 -15.07 -21.50
C GLU A 116 -0.90 -14.67 -20.82
N SER A 117 -0.81 -13.88 -19.74
CA SER A 117 -1.97 -13.50 -18.94
C SER A 117 -2.95 -12.61 -19.69
N ASN A 118 -4.25 -12.74 -19.42
CA ASN A 118 -5.25 -11.85 -20.03
C ASN A 118 -5.15 -10.42 -19.48
N PHE A 119 -4.82 -10.28 -18.19
CA PHE A 119 -4.62 -8.99 -17.52
C PHE A 119 -3.46 -9.05 -16.53
N LEU A 120 -2.84 -7.90 -16.28
CA LEU A 120 -1.99 -7.65 -15.12
C LEU A 120 -2.79 -6.91 -14.05
N VAL A 121 -2.69 -7.36 -12.80
CA VAL A 121 -3.23 -6.67 -11.64
C VAL A 121 -2.06 -6.24 -10.75
N THR A 122 -2.11 -4.98 -10.30
CA THR A 122 -1.12 -4.41 -9.38
C THR A 122 -1.82 -3.93 -8.12
N TYR A 123 -1.50 -4.56 -6.99
CA TYR A 123 -1.82 -4.02 -5.67
C TYR A 123 -0.68 -3.09 -5.24
N SER A 124 -1.00 -1.87 -4.80
CA SER A 124 -0.02 -0.91 -4.30
C SER A 124 -0.37 -0.38 -2.92
N THR A 125 0.63 -0.20 -2.06
CA THR A 125 0.46 0.49 -0.76
C THR A 125 1.69 1.32 -0.38
N LEU A 126 1.45 2.44 0.29
CA LEU A 126 2.46 3.35 0.83
C LEU A 126 1.86 4.12 1.99
N ALA A 127 2.59 4.22 3.10
CA ALA A 127 2.17 5.05 4.22
C ALA A 127 3.07 6.28 4.37
N THR A 128 2.61 7.24 5.15
CA THR A 128 3.34 8.48 5.45
C THR A 128 3.63 8.56 6.94
N SER A 129 4.78 9.11 7.28
CA SER A 129 5.14 9.46 8.66
C SER A 129 5.82 10.82 8.67
N GLN A 130 5.95 11.40 9.85
CA GLN A 130 6.81 12.56 10.06
C GLN A 130 7.83 12.25 11.15
N THR A 131 8.94 12.97 11.09
CA THR A 131 9.96 13.06 12.13
C THR A 131 10.15 14.55 12.35
N ILE A 132 9.92 15.02 13.57
CA ILE A 132 10.17 16.42 13.91
C ILE A 132 11.51 16.47 14.64
N ILE A 133 12.53 16.95 13.93
CA ILE A 133 13.79 17.35 14.53
C ILE A 133 13.56 18.74 15.11
N GLY A 134 12.90 18.78 16.28
CA GLY A 134 12.91 19.94 17.14
C GLY A 134 14.32 20.08 17.73
N GLN A 135 14.86 21.29 17.77
CA GLN A 135 16.20 21.56 18.31
C GLN A 135 16.29 21.36 19.83
N HIS A 136 15.88 20.22 20.38
CA HIS A 136 16.11 19.94 21.78
C HIS A 136 16.92 18.66 21.88
N PRO A 137 18.25 18.78 21.74
CA PRO A 137 19.14 17.67 22.07
C PRO A 137 18.76 17.08 23.42
N THR A 138 18.87 15.78 23.56
CA THR A 138 18.36 15.10 24.75
C THR A 138 19.48 14.83 25.72
N ASP A 139 19.19 14.90 27.01
CA ASP A 139 20.04 14.32 28.05
C ASP A 139 19.39 13.03 28.53
N THR A 140 19.95 11.89 28.16
CA THR A 140 19.40 10.58 28.51
C THR A 140 20.30 9.88 29.51
N VAL A 141 19.76 9.49 30.67
CA VAL A 141 20.47 8.68 31.66
C VAL A 141 19.85 7.29 31.75
N PHE A 142 20.66 6.27 31.47
CA PHE A 142 20.32 4.88 31.74
C PHE A 142 20.70 4.53 33.18
N ILE A 143 19.77 3.92 33.91
CA ILE A 143 19.95 3.44 35.29
C ILE A 143 19.69 1.94 35.25
N LEU A 144 20.77 1.16 35.29
CA LEU A 144 20.75 -0.25 34.89
C LEU A 144 21.07 -1.18 36.06
N ASP A 145 20.28 -2.23 36.20
CA ASP A 145 20.48 -3.27 37.18
C ASP A 145 21.67 -4.16 36.82
N PHE A 146 22.58 -4.29 37.77
CA PHE A 146 23.81 -5.07 37.73
C PHE A 146 23.87 -6.01 38.95
N SER A 147 22.71 -6.36 39.53
CA SER A 147 22.61 -7.38 40.55
C SER A 147 23.06 -8.76 40.04
N THR A 148 23.34 -9.70 40.95
CA THR A 148 23.68 -11.09 40.59
C THR A 148 22.55 -11.77 39.80
N SER A 149 21.28 -11.41 40.02
CA SER A 149 20.13 -11.97 39.30
C SER A 149 20.15 -11.68 37.80
N MET A 150 20.86 -10.62 37.38
CA MET A 150 21.10 -10.35 35.97
C MET A 150 21.94 -11.44 35.27
N THR A 151 22.57 -12.36 36.01
CA THR A 151 23.24 -13.54 35.42
C THR A 151 22.31 -14.74 35.23
N TRP A 152 21.06 -14.64 35.68
CA TRP A 152 20.05 -15.68 35.54
C TRP A 152 19.46 -15.73 34.12
N GLY A 153 18.80 -16.84 33.81
CA GLY A 153 18.00 -16.98 32.59
C GLY A 153 16.68 -16.22 32.69
N TYR A 154 16.02 -16.01 31.55
CA TYR A 154 14.77 -15.23 31.51
C TYR A 154 13.65 -15.87 32.35
N GLN A 155 13.53 -17.21 32.28
CA GLN A 155 12.46 -18.00 32.89
C GLN A 155 12.87 -18.76 34.16
N THR A 156 14.04 -18.46 34.71
CA THR A 156 14.62 -19.20 35.83
C THR A 156 14.88 -18.28 37.01
N ASP A 157 14.49 -18.74 38.20
CA ASP A 157 14.75 -18.06 39.46
C ASP A 157 15.96 -18.71 40.16
N HIS A 158 16.86 -17.89 40.73
CA HIS A 158 18.09 -18.35 41.41
C HIS A 158 19.02 -19.27 40.60
N GLU A 159 19.00 -19.19 39.26
CA GLU A 159 19.84 -20.02 38.40
C GLU A 159 20.60 -19.18 37.37
N SER A 160 21.91 -19.01 37.57
CA SER A 160 22.80 -18.42 36.59
C SER A 160 22.97 -19.34 35.37
N VAL A 161 22.90 -18.76 34.17
CA VAL A 161 22.97 -19.49 32.89
C VAL A 161 24.19 -19.09 32.06
N ALA A 162 24.36 -19.70 30.89
CA ALA A 162 25.40 -19.31 29.94
C ALA A 162 25.20 -17.85 29.49
N ARG A 163 26.31 -17.15 29.21
CA ARG A 163 26.31 -15.71 28.88
C ARG A 163 25.26 -15.34 27.83
N GLN A 164 25.19 -16.07 26.70
CA GLN A 164 24.25 -15.73 25.63
C GLN A 164 22.75 -15.86 26.02
N ASP A 165 22.46 -16.61 27.08
CA ASP A 165 21.11 -16.87 27.57
C ASP A 165 20.78 -16.02 28.83
N SER A 166 21.73 -15.18 29.28
CA SER A 166 21.62 -14.42 30.52
C SER A 166 20.97 -13.04 30.33
N ARG A 167 20.24 -12.59 31.35
CA ARG A 167 19.59 -11.27 31.37
C ARG A 167 20.57 -10.11 31.11
N ILE A 168 21.77 -10.16 31.67
CA ILE A 168 22.81 -9.13 31.53
C ILE A 168 23.30 -9.00 30.08
N GLN A 169 23.38 -10.11 29.32
CA GLN A 169 23.75 -10.05 27.91
C GLN A 169 22.64 -9.38 27.09
N ALA A 170 21.39 -9.76 27.31
CA ALA A 170 20.24 -9.12 26.66
C ALA A 170 20.17 -7.62 26.94
N MET A 171 20.38 -7.22 28.20
CA MET A 171 20.43 -5.81 28.58
C MET A 171 21.58 -5.07 27.88
N VAL A 172 22.79 -5.63 27.85
CA VAL A 172 23.94 -5.02 27.14
C VAL A 172 23.64 -4.82 25.66
N ASP A 173 23.07 -5.82 24.99
CA ASP A 173 22.72 -5.73 23.57
C ASP A 173 21.62 -4.68 23.32
N SER A 174 20.60 -4.65 24.18
CA SER A 174 19.48 -3.71 24.09
C SER A 174 19.91 -2.27 24.30
N VAL A 175 20.72 -2.03 25.33
CA VAL A 175 21.26 -0.69 25.64
C VAL A 175 22.21 -0.23 24.54
N ASN A 176 23.05 -1.12 23.98
CA ASN A 176 23.91 -0.77 22.84
C ASN A 176 23.09 -0.28 21.65
N SER A 177 22.02 -1.01 21.31
CA SER A 177 21.10 -0.61 20.24
C SER A 177 20.46 0.76 20.55
N ALA A 178 19.97 1.00 21.78
CA ALA A 178 19.34 2.27 22.16
C ALA A 178 20.31 3.46 22.12
N ILE A 179 21.52 3.28 22.66
CA ILE A 179 22.59 4.29 22.57
C ILE A 179 22.91 4.58 21.11
N GLY A 180 23.01 3.54 20.26
CA GLY A 180 23.20 3.69 18.83
C GLY A 180 22.17 4.63 18.20
N THR A 181 20.90 4.41 18.48
CA THR A 181 19.80 5.27 18.00
C THR A 181 19.93 6.70 18.51
N LEU A 182 20.22 6.89 19.80
CA LEU A 182 20.33 8.22 20.42
C LEU A 182 21.53 9.03 19.91
N VAL A 183 22.71 8.42 19.75
CA VAL A 183 23.93 9.15 19.34
C VAL A 183 23.89 9.55 17.87
N HIS A 184 23.23 8.77 17.01
CA HIS A 184 23.08 9.09 15.59
C HIS A 184 21.93 10.07 15.32
N ALA A 185 21.00 10.25 16.27
CA ALA A 185 19.91 11.22 16.12
C ALA A 185 20.40 12.68 16.18
N SER A 186 21.33 13.00 17.09
CA SER A 186 21.96 14.32 17.16
C SER A 186 23.29 14.25 17.91
N GLY A 187 24.34 14.84 17.34
CA GLY A 187 25.66 14.92 17.97
C GLY A 187 25.67 15.73 19.29
N GLN A 188 24.63 16.54 19.52
CA GLN A 188 24.48 17.35 20.74
C GLN A 188 23.72 16.63 21.87
N ASN A 189 23.18 15.44 21.62
CA ASN A 189 22.60 14.61 22.67
C ASN A 189 23.69 14.26 23.71
N ARG A 190 23.32 14.08 24.97
CA ARG A 190 24.22 13.53 26.00
C ARG A 190 23.64 12.25 26.57
N ILE A 191 24.52 11.27 26.78
CA ILE A 191 24.18 9.97 27.33
C ILE A 191 24.98 9.77 28.62
N GLY A 192 24.30 9.39 29.69
CA GLY A 192 24.90 8.96 30.96
C GLY A 192 24.44 7.54 31.33
N ILE A 193 25.27 6.83 32.09
CA ILE A 193 24.95 5.46 32.56
C ILE A 193 25.31 5.36 34.04
N ALA A 194 24.30 5.15 34.87
CA ALA A 194 24.44 4.65 36.23
C ALA A 194 24.11 3.16 36.27
N VAL A 195 24.82 2.42 37.09
CA VAL A 195 24.53 1.02 37.38
C VAL A 195 24.33 0.83 38.87
N PHE A 196 23.55 -0.18 39.25
CA PHE A 196 23.32 -0.50 40.66
C PHE A 196 23.28 -2.01 40.90
N ASN A 197 23.70 -2.39 42.11
CA ASN A 197 23.50 -3.68 42.75
C ASN A 197 23.33 -3.39 44.24
N GLY A 198 23.99 -4.07 45.17
CA GLY A 198 24.10 -3.62 46.57
C GLY A 198 24.77 -2.24 46.72
N ARG A 199 25.44 -1.74 45.68
CA ARG A 199 25.96 -0.37 45.60
C ARG A 199 25.61 0.29 44.27
N SER A 200 25.75 1.61 44.18
CA SER A 200 25.61 2.35 42.92
C SER A 200 26.96 2.78 42.35
N THR A 201 27.05 2.90 41.03
CA THR A 201 28.24 3.42 40.34
C THR A 201 27.83 4.21 39.11
N GLN A 202 28.39 5.41 38.96
CA GLN A 202 28.35 6.15 37.70
C GLN A 202 29.35 5.53 36.73
N LEU A 203 28.88 4.66 35.83
CA LEU A 203 29.71 3.99 34.83
C LEU A 203 30.14 4.96 33.72
N VAL A 204 29.20 5.78 33.23
CA VAL A 204 29.45 6.78 32.18
C VAL A 204 28.86 8.11 32.64
N PRO A 205 29.65 9.20 32.81
CA PRO A 205 29.11 10.54 33.05
C PRO A 205 28.24 10.99 31.86
N LEU A 206 27.41 12.02 32.02
CA LEU A 206 26.74 12.66 30.88
C LEU A 206 27.78 13.10 29.82
N THR A 207 27.85 12.36 28.73
CA THR A 207 28.86 12.49 27.67
C THR A 207 28.16 12.80 26.35
N THR A 208 28.69 13.74 25.57
CA THR A 208 28.07 14.12 24.29
C THR A 208 28.13 12.98 23.27
N ALA A 209 27.11 12.88 22.43
CA ALA A 209 27.03 11.90 21.35
C ALA A 209 28.19 12.06 20.35
N GLU A 210 28.60 13.30 20.07
CA GLU A 210 29.80 13.57 19.26
C GLU A 210 31.06 12.96 19.88
N GLU A 211 31.27 13.12 21.19
CA GLU A 211 32.40 12.52 21.90
C GLU A 211 32.32 10.99 21.94
N ILE A 212 31.12 10.43 22.14
CA ILE A 212 30.91 8.97 22.11
C ILE A 212 31.30 8.39 20.74
N LEU A 213 30.84 9.02 19.65
CA LEU A 213 31.12 8.56 18.28
C LEU A 213 32.60 8.67 17.89
N GLN A 214 33.38 9.54 18.56
CA GLN A 214 34.84 9.60 18.37
C GLN A 214 35.55 8.37 18.97
N HIS A 215 34.99 7.77 20.01
CA HIS A 215 35.57 6.62 20.72
C HIS A 215 35.02 5.28 20.22
N VAL A 216 33.73 5.24 19.83
CA VAL A 216 33.02 4.01 19.45
C VAL A 216 32.34 4.20 18.09
N SER A 217 32.81 3.45 17.07
CA SER A 217 32.27 3.53 15.69
C SER A 217 31.60 2.23 15.21
N ASN A 218 31.73 1.13 15.95
CA ASN A 218 31.20 -0.18 15.59
C ASN A 218 29.87 -0.53 16.29
N GLY A 219 29.29 0.41 17.04
CA GLY A 219 28.04 0.21 17.79
C GLY A 219 28.16 -0.60 19.09
N GLN A 220 29.38 -1.02 19.48
CA GLN A 220 29.61 -1.76 20.74
C GLN A 220 29.99 -0.80 21.87
N TYR A 221 29.02 -0.12 22.46
CA TYR A 221 29.26 0.87 23.53
C TYR A 221 29.57 0.22 24.88
N LEU A 222 28.91 -0.89 25.19
CA LEU A 222 29.13 -1.76 26.35
C LEU A 222 29.49 -3.17 25.88
N GLU A 223 30.40 -3.83 26.61
CA GLU A 223 30.85 -5.18 26.32
C GLU A 223 31.05 -5.99 27.61
N ILE A 224 30.53 -7.22 27.65
CA ILE A 224 30.88 -8.16 28.72
C ILE A 224 32.27 -8.76 28.41
N THR A 225 33.24 -8.42 29.24
CA THR A 225 34.66 -8.83 29.07
C THR A 225 35.02 -10.06 29.90
N ASN A 226 34.29 -10.32 30.99
CA ASN A 226 34.42 -11.53 31.78
C ASN A 226 33.04 -12.02 32.20
N TYR A 227 32.84 -13.35 32.18
CA TYR A 227 31.60 -13.98 32.61
C TYR A 227 31.92 -15.33 33.25
N SER A 228 31.44 -15.55 34.46
CA SER A 228 31.59 -16.83 35.16
C SER A 228 30.29 -17.22 35.85
N TYR A 229 29.95 -18.51 35.77
CA TYR A 229 28.76 -19.06 36.39
C TYR A 229 28.96 -20.55 36.71
N THR A 230 28.13 -21.07 37.61
CA THR A 230 27.99 -22.52 37.83
C THR A 230 26.56 -22.91 37.45
N SER A 231 26.40 -23.76 36.43
CA SER A 231 25.08 -24.21 35.96
C SER A 231 24.23 -24.80 37.09
N GLY A 232 22.95 -24.43 37.14
CA GLY A 232 22.01 -24.87 38.19
C GLY A 232 22.22 -24.20 39.54
N LYS A 233 23.01 -23.12 39.63
CA LYS A 233 23.27 -22.39 40.88
C LYS A 233 23.22 -20.88 40.67
N ASP A 234 22.89 -20.19 41.75
CA ASP A 234 23.06 -18.75 41.88
C ASP A 234 24.56 -18.36 42.05
N GLY A 235 24.85 -17.07 41.99
CA GLY A 235 26.18 -16.50 42.25
C GLY A 235 27.05 -16.28 41.00
N GLY A 236 26.43 -16.15 39.82
CA GLY A 236 27.14 -15.74 38.60
C GLY A 236 27.76 -14.34 38.72
N THR A 237 28.81 -14.10 37.93
CA THR A 237 29.46 -12.79 37.84
C THR A 237 29.72 -12.40 36.40
N ALA A 238 29.40 -11.16 36.05
CA ALA A 238 29.68 -10.56 34.75
C ALA A 238 30.41 -9.23 34.93
N THR A 239 31.50 -9.03 34.21
CA THR A 239 32.24 -7.77 34.17
C THR A 239 31.93 -7.05 32.87
N VAL A 240 31.31 -5.86 32.95
CA VAL A 240 30.96 -5.03 31.80
C VAL A 240 31.96 -3.89 31.68
N HIS A 241 32.50 -3.75 30.49
CA HIS A 241 33.38 -2.68 30.07
C HIS A 241 32.60 -1.67 29.21
N SER A 242 32.79 -0.38 29.46
CA SER A 242 32.30 0.67 28.58
C SER A 242 33.40 1.11 27.62
N ASN A 243 33.17 0.90 26.32
CA ASN A 243 34.05 1.39 25.26
C ASN A 243 33.96 2.92 25.08
N ILE A 244 33.01 3.59 25.76
CA ILE A 244 32.86 5.05 25.74
C ILE A 244 34.01 5.73 26.50
N ASN A 245 34.32 5.25 27.71
CA ASN A 245 35.28 5.90 28.61
C ASN A 245 36.30 4.92 29.24
N ASN A 246 36.33 3.67 28.80
CA ASN A 246 37.13 2.56 29.34
C ASN A 246 36.84 2.19 30.80
N ALA A 247 35.73 2.64 31.38
CA ALA A 247 35.33 2.24 32.72
C ALA A 247 34.83 0.79 32.73
N THR A 248 34.96 0.14 33.88
CA THR A 248 34.53 -1.26 34.07
C THR A 248 33.83 -1.40 35.40
N THR A 249 32.78 -2.22 35.42
CA THR A 249 32.05 -2.60 36.63
C THR A 249 31.63 -4.07 36.56
N THR A 250 31.28 -4.66 37.69
CA THR A 250 30.94 -6.08 37.81
C THR A 250 29.61 -6.24 38.52
N THR A 251 28.86 -7.27 38.13
CA THR A 251 27.65 -7.65 38.85
C THR A 251 27.97 -8.08 40.27
N ASP A 252 27.07 -7.78 41.22
CA ASP A 252 27.27 -8.11 42.64
C ASP A 252 25.91 -8.33 43.34
N GLY A 253 25.91 -8.81 44.57
CA GLY A 253 24.67 -9.08 45.31
C GLY A 253 23.87 -7.81 45.64
N GLY A 254 22.54 -7.94 45.72
CA GLY A 254 21.60 -6.88 46.11
C GLY A 254 21.07 -6.06 44.93
N THR A 255 19.89 -5.47 45.12
CA THR A 255 19.16 -4.67 44.12
C THR A 255 18.78 -3.31 44.72
N ASN A 256 19.75 -2.39 44.80
CA ASN A 256 19.59 -1.07 45.41
C ASN A 256 19.14 -0.02 44.38
N ILE A 257 17.86 -0.09 44.00
CA ILE A 257 17.27 0.82 43.00
C ILE A 257 17.36 2.28 43.49
N GLN A 258 17.14 2.54 44.78
CA GLN A 258 17.23 3.88 45.38
C GLN A 258 18.61 4.53 45.18
N ALA A 259 19.70 3.79 45.38
CA ALA A 259 21.04 4.30 45.15
C ALA A 259 21.31 4.52 43.65
N GLY A 260 20.83 3.63 42.79
CA GLY A 260 20.90 3.78 41.33
C GLY A 260 20.20 5.05 40.85
N LEU A 261 18.98 5.31 41.34
CA LEU A 261 18.22 6.53 41.08
C LEU A 261 18.96 7.77 41.56
N PHE A 262 19.49 7.77 42.79
CA PHE A 262 20.28 8.89 43.30
C PHE A 262 21.49 9.17 42.41
N ALA A 263 22.27 8.15 42.04
CA ALA A 263 23.45 8.31 41.19
C ALA A 263 23.10 8.79 39.77
N GLY A 264 22.09 8.17 39.15
CA GLY A 264 21.66 8.48 37.78
C GLY A 264 20.97 9.83 37.66
N MET A 265 19.90 10.05 38.42
CA MET A 265 19.11 11.28 38.32
C MET A 265 19.88 12.51 38.81
N SER A 266 20.86 12.34 39.72
CA SER A 266 21.76 13.42 40.11
C SER A 266 22.63 13.94 38.96
N MET A 267 22.91 13.12 37.94
CA MET A 267 23.65 13.61 36.75
C MET A 267 22.84 14.69 36.03
N LEU A 268 21.53 14.52 35.92
CA LEU A 268 20.63 15.48 35.31
C LEU A 268 20.36 16.66 36.26
N ALA A 269 20.00 16.39 37.51
CA ALA A 269 19.64 17.42 38.49
C ALA A 269 20.78 18.37 38.86
N ASN A 270 22.03 17.94 38.65
CA ASN A 270 23.23 18.73 38.90
C ASN A 270 24.04 18.98 37.60
N SER A 271 23.43 18.82 36.42
CA SER A 271 24.12 19.08 35.16
C SER A 271 24.61 20.53 35.09
N ASN A 272 25.81 20.75 34.54
CA ASN A 272 26.45 22.08 34.50
C ASN A 272 25.70 23.09 33.61
N ASP A 273 25.00 22.57 32.61
CA ASP A 273 24.21 23.32 31.64
C ASP A 273 23.00 22.48 31.24
N THR A 274 21.85 23.13 31.09
CA THR A 274 20.61 22.51 30.60
C THR A 274 20.27 22.97 29.19
N THR A 275 21.05 23.90 28.64
CA THR A 275 20.83 24.51 27.33
C THR A 275 22.04 24.37 26.42
N VAL A 276 21.81 24.30 25.11
CA VAL A 276 22.86 24.25 24.09
C VAL A 276 22.56 25.20 22.95
N THR A 277 23.59 25.66 22.26
CA THR A 277 23.41 26.45 21.05
C THR A 277 23.27 25.52 19.84
N VAL A 278 22.08 25.51 19.24
CA VAL A 278 21.82 24.87 17.95
C VAL A 278 21.51 25.99 16.96
N ALA A 279 22.17 25.98 15.80
CA ALA A 279 21.96 26.97 14.73
C ALA A 279 22.04 28.47 15.15
N GLY A 280 22.73 28.79 16.25
CA GLY A 280 22.87 30.16 16.78
C GLY A 280 21.85 30.55 17.85
N GLU A 281 20.93 29.66 18.22
CA GLU A 281 19.90 29.88 19.24
C GLU A 281 20.09 28.94 20.44
N SER A 282 19.80 29.46 21.64
CA SER A 282 19.94 28.69 22.89
C SER A 282 18.66 27.91 23.16
N VAL A 283 18.78 26.59 23.18
CA VAL A 283 17.66 25.66 23.32
C VAL A 283 17.88 24.77 24.53
N THR A 284 16.83 24.52 25.32
CA THR A 284 16.89 23.61 26.48
C THR A 284 16.90 22.16 26.00
N ARG A 285 17.75 21.33 26.60
CA ARG A 285 17.76 19.89 26.36
C ARG A 285 16.57 19.21 27.03
N ILE A 286 16.07 18.12 26.46
CA ILE A 286 15.01 17.33 27.11
C ILE A 286 15.67 16.30 28.03
N PRO A 287 15.40 16.30 29.35
CA PRO A 287 15.91 15.30 30.26
C PRO A 287 15.07 14.02 30.21
N ASN A 288 15.73 12.89 30.01
CA ASN A 288 15.15 11.56 29.93
C ASN A 288 15.88 10.61 30.89
N VAL A 289 15.13 9.78 31.61
CA VAL A 289 15.66 8.72 32.48
C VAL A 289 15.08 7.39 32.01
N VAL A 290 15.94 6.38 31.91
CA VAL A 290 15.53 4.99 31.60
C VAL A 290 16.01 4.11 32.74
N LEU A 291 15.10 3.72 33.63
CA LEU A 291 15.36 2.78 34.72
C LEU A 291 15.00 1.36 34.27
N MET A 292 15.91 0.42 34.45
CA MET A 292 15.65 -1.00 34.17
C MET A 292 16.11 -1.86 35.35
N SER A 293 15.23 -2.77 35.79
CA SER A 293 15.51 -3.75 36.85
C SER A 293 14.84 -5.09 36.55
N ASP A 294 15.47 -6.17 37.02
CA ASP A 294 14.95 -7.54 36.86
C ASP A 294 14.15 -8.06 38.06
N GLY A 295 13.93 -7.21 39.06
CA GLY A 295 13.18 -7.55 40.27
C GLY A 295 12.82 -6.35 41.14
N ALA A 296 12.25 -6.66 42.31
CA ALA A 296 12.00 -5.66 43.34
C ALA A 296 13.30 -5.15 43.98
N PRO A 297 13.30 -3.93 44.54
CA PRO A 297 14.41 -3.51 45.38
C PRO A 297 14.51 -4.44 46.60
N THR A 298 15.75 -4.83 46.95
CA THR A 298 16.04 -5.72 48.08
C THR A 298 16.87 -5.03 49.17
N THR A 299 17.25 -3.78 48.95
CA THR A 299 17.95 -2.92 49.90
C THR A 299 17.88 -1.47 49.41
N PHE A 300 18.32 -0.53 50.26
CA PHE A 300 18.46 0.89 49.96
C PHE A 300 19.73 1.46 50.59
N SER A 301 20.04 2.74 50.35
CA SER A 301 21.18 3.42 50.94
C SER A 301 20.82 4.44 52.01
N SER A 302 21.65 4.49 53.05
CA SER A 302 21.59 5.47 54.12
C SER A 302 22.00 6.86 53.64
N SER A 303 21.43 7.91 54.24
CA SER A 303 22.01 9.25 54.13
C SER A 303 23.31 9.34 54.94
N THR A 304 24.17 10.31 54.62
CA THR A 304 25.44 10.49 55.34
C THR A 304 25.27 11.09 56.73
N ASP A 305 24.05 11.52 57.08
CA ASP A 305 23.73 12.20 58.32
C ASP A 305 22.56 11.57 59.09
N ALA A 306 22.24 10.31 58.78
CA ALA A 306 21.28 9.49 59.52
C ALA A 306 21.62 9.41 61.01
N SER A 307 20.61 9.28 61.87
CA SER A 307 20.78 9.15 63.33
C SER A 307 20.34 7.77 63.79
N TYR A 308 21.15 7.13 64.65
CA TYR A 308 20.88 5.80 65.17
C TYR A 308 21.54 5.58 66.53
N TYR A 309 21.22 4.47 67.19
CA TYR A 309 21.92 4.02 68.40
C TYR A 309 22.80 2.83 68.06
N ASP A 310 24.06 2.84 68.51
CA ASP A 310 24.91 1.66 68.42
C ASP A 310 24.51 0.59 69.44
N GLU A 311 25.05 -0.62 69.34
CA GLU A 311 24.74 -1.75 70.25
C GLU A 311 24.99 -1.45 71.74
N ASP A 312 25.85 -0.46 72.04
CA ASP A 312 26.14 0.00 73.40
C ASP A 312 25.14 1.11 73.85
N ASP A 313 24.07 1.34 73.09
CA ASP A 313 23.03 2.36 73.27
C ASP A 313 23.58 3.80 73.24
N HIS A 314 24.70 4.04 72.53
CA HIS A 314 25.17 5.40 72.28
C HIS A 314 24.53 5.98 71.03
N TRP A 315 24.03 7.21 71.14
CA TRP A 315 23.55 7.98 69.99
C TRP A 315 24.71 8.29 69.02
N ARG A 316 24.48 8.00 67.75
CA ARG A 316 25.38 8.22 66.62
C ARG A 316 24.66 9.02 65.55
N ARG A 317 25.46 9.77 64.78
CA ARG A 317 25.03 10.40 63.54
C ARG A 317 26.07 10.13 62.46
N GLY A 318 25.63 9.63 61.32
CA GLY A 318 26.50 9.26 60.21
C GLY A 318 25.87 8.20 59.31
N GLN A 319 26.54 7.89 58.21
CA GLN A 319 26.11 6.82 57.31
C GLN A 319 26.02 5.46 58.00
N ILE A 320 25.03 4.67 57.57
CA ILE A 320 24.82 3.28 57.96
C ILE A 320 25.09 2.39 56.73
N THR A 321 25.78 1.28 56.95
CA THR A 321 26.07 0.22 55.97
C THR A 321 25.77 -1.15 56.58
N ASN A 322 25.83 -2.22 55.78
CA ASN A 322 25.71 -3.61 56.27
C ASN A 322 26.66 -3.98 57.40
N ASP A 323 27.75 -3.24 57.62
CA ASP A 323 28.71 -3.54 58.69
C ASP A 323 28.48 -2.68 59.95
N THR A 324 27.42 -1.86 59.96
CA THR A 324 27.18 -0.94 61.08
C THR A 324 26.57 -1.68 62.26
N ASN A 325 27.26 -1.58 63.41
CA ASN A 325 26.78 -2.10 64.69
C ASN A 325 25.66 -1.22 65.26
N LEU A 326 24.43 -1.57 64.89
CA LEU A 326 23.18 -0.92 65.25
C LEU A 326 22.49 -1.65 66.41
N ASN A 327 21.91 -0.91 67.36
CA ASN A 327 20.89 -1.42 68.26
C ASN A 327 19.54 -1.51 67.53
N THR A 328 19.14 -2.73 67.16
CA THR A 328 17.93 -3.00 66.36
C THR A 328 16.62 -2.75 67.12
N ASP A 329 16.66 -2.58 68.44
CA ASP A 329 15.47 -2.27 69.27
C ASP A 329 15.12 -0.76 69.26
N ARG A 330 15.92 0.07 68.57
CA ARG A 330 15.74 1.52 68.47
C ARG A 330 15.46 1.91 67.02
N PRO A 331 14.59 2.91 66.78
CA PRO A 331 14.37 3.42 65.45
C PRO A 331 15.62 4.11 64.89
N VAL A 332 15.72 4.09 63.56
CA VAL A 332 16.72 4.82 62.78
C VAL A 332 16.03 6.00 62.12
N GLU A 333 16.57 7.19 62.29
CA GLU A 333 16.12 8.40 61.59
C GLU A 333 16.86 8.51 60.26
N SER A 334 16.13 8.68 59.16
CA SER A 334 16.69 8.63 57.81
C SER A 334 17.75 9.70 57.52
N GLY A 335 17.67 10.84 58.21
CA GLY A 335 18.41 12.06 57.86
C GLY A 335 18.02 12.59 56.48
N SER A 336 18.93 13.35 55.88
CA SER A 336 18.72 14.08 54.61
C SER A 336 18.88 13.15 53.39
N TRP A 337 18.05 12.12 53.28
CA TRP A 337 18.09 11.09 52.23
C TRP A 337 18.02 11.67 50.81
N TRP A 338 17.38 12.82 50.64
CA TRP A 338 17.25 13.51 49.36
C TRP A 338 18.51 14.28 48.93
N SER A 339 19.42 14.54 49.88
CA SER A 339 20.64 15.33 49.66
C SER A 339 21.90 14.47 49.57
N THR A 340 21.94 13.36 50.30
CA THR A 340 23.10 12.46 50.34
C THR A 340 22.67 11.00 50.34
N SER A 341 23.48 10.15 49.72
CA SER A 341 23.36 8.71 49.75
C SER A 341 24.75 8.12 49.98
N SER A 342 24.87 7.11 50.84
CA SER A 342 26.10 6.32 51.00
C SER A 342 26.46 5.60 49.70
N GLY A 343 25.47 5.36 48.83
CA GLY A 343 25.61 4.58 47.62
C GLY A 343 25.87 3.10 47.87
N GLU A 344 25.82 2.66 49.12
CA GLU A 344 26.04 1.28 49.58
C GLU A 344 24.80 0.77 50.32
N ALA A 345 24.58 -0.54 50.29
CA ALA A 345 23.49 -1.22 51.00
C ALA A 345 23.56 -0.92 52.50
N ILE A 346 22.40 -0.59 53.04
CA ILE A 346 22.23 -0.30 54.47
C ILE A 346 21.99 -1.58 55.29
N GLY A 347 21.45 -2.64 54.68
CA GLY A 347 21.26 -3.95 55.30
C GLY A 347 21.40 -5.14 54.33
N SER A 348 21.35 -6.36 54.87
CA SER A 348 21.67 -7.60 54.15
C SER A 348 20.74 -7.92 52.96
N GLY A 349 19.55 -7.33 52.94
CA GLY A 349 18.52 -7.56 51.93
C GLY A 349 17.92 -8.96 51.90
N ASN A 350 16.78 -9.12 51.24
CA ASN A 350 16.10 -10.40 51.05
C ASN A 350 15.54 -10.50 49.62
N ASN A 351 15.84 -11.61 48.94
CA ASN A 351 15.40 -11.84 47.57
C ASN A 351 14.02 -12.54 47.49
N ASP A 352 13.53 -13.04 48.62
CA ASP A 352 12.27 -13.79 48.71
C ASP A 352 11.13 -12.94 49.29
N ASP A 353 11.42 -12.08 50.26
CA ASP A 353 10.44 -11.23 50.95
C ASP A 353 10.86 -9.74 50.82
N PRO A 354 10.03 -8.87 50.21
CA PRO A 354 10.35 -7.45 50.11
C PRO A 354 10.08 -6.74 51.44
N ASP A 355 10.86 -5.69 51.71
CA ASP A 355 10.69 -4.83 52.88
C ASP A 355 10.06 -3.48 52.49
N SER A 356 9.17 -2.95 53.34
CA SER A 356 8.48 -1.68 53.05
C SER A 356 9.43 -0.49 52.87
N ALA A 357 10.58 -0.47 53.55
CA ALA A 357 11.55 0.61 53.39
C ALA A 357 12.23 0.59 52.00
N ASP A 358 12.47 -0.59 51.42
CA ASP A 358 13.07 -0.75 50.09
C ASP A 358 12.20 -0.08 49.01
N GLY A 359 10.90 -0.36 49.05
CA GLY A 359 9.93 0.22 48.11
C GLY A 359 9.70 1.71 48.35
N PHE A 360 9.44 2.10 49.60
CA PHE A 360 9.04 3.47 49.93
C PHE A 360 10.16 4.49 49.68
N THR A 361 11.40 4.18 50.08
CA THR A 361 12.55 5.08 49.86
C THR A 361 12.90 5.21 48.37
N THR A 362 12.73 4.15 47.59
CA THR A 362 12.92 4.16 46.14
C THR A 362 11.92 5.10 45.45
N LEU A 363 10.63 4.97 45.77
CA LEU A 363 9.58 5.82 45.20
C LEU A 363 9.79 7.30 45.58
N LEU A 364 10.13 7.59 46.83
CA LEU A 364 10.43 8.94 47.30
C LEU A 364 11.63 9.55 46.56
N MET A 365 12.71 8.78 46.39
CA MET A 365 13.90 9.21 45.66
C MET A 365 13.56 9.57 44.21
N ALA A 366 12.84 8.70 43.50
CA ALA A 366 12.45 8.93 42.11
C ALA A 366 11.60 10.20 41.96
N ALA A 367 10.57 10.35 42.80
CA ALA A 367 9.67 11.50 42.75
C ALA A 367 10.38 12.82 43.10
N TYR A 368 11.22 12.81 44.14
CA TYR A 368 11.98 14.00 44.55
C TYR A 368 12.94 14.46 43.45
N TYR A 369 13.68 13.53 42.86
CA TYR A 369 14.61 13.88 41.78
C TYR A 369 13.92 14.24 40.48
N LYS A 370 12.73 13.70 40.18
CA LYS A 370 11.90 14.20 39.07
C LYS A 370 11.58 15.69 39.27
N ASN A 371 11.16 16.08 40.47
CA ASN A 371 10.88 17.49 40.80
C ASN A 371 12.13 18.38 40.66
N ARG A 372 13.30 17.89 41.13
CA ARG A 372 14.56 18.63 40.98
C ARG A 372 14.99 18.80 39.52
N ILE A 373 14.88 17.75 38.71
CA ILE A 373 15.21 17.81 37.28
C ILE A 373 14.26 18.79 36.59
N ASN A 374 12.96 18.72 36.86
CA ASN A 374 11.98 19.61 36.26
C ASN A 374 12.30 21.08 36.54
N ASP A 375 12.61 21.44 37.79
CA ASP A 375 12.98 22.81 38.15
C ASP A 375 14.32 23.26 37.53
N HIS A 376 15.29 22.34 37.45
CA HIS A 376 16.61 22.63 36.88
C HIS A 376 16.55 22.89 35.37
N TYR A 377 15.78 22.10 34.62
CA TYR A 377 15.64 22.24 33.16
C TYR A 377 14.56 23.28 32.77
N TYR A 378 13.51 23.44 33.58
CA TYR A 378 12.31 24.20 33.22
C TYR A 378 11.92 25.24 34.28
N SER A 379 12.87 26.04 34.76
CA SER A 379 12.77 26.96 35.91
C SER A 379 11.64 28.00 35.88
N SER A 380 10.83 28.05 34.81
CA SER A 380 9.72 28.99 34.61
C SER A 380 8.54 28.44 33.78
N GLY A 381 8.49 27.13 33.50
CA GLY A 381 7.47 26.54 32.62
C GLY A 381 6.98 25.15 33.07
N ASP A 382 5.96 24.65 32.38
CA ASP A 382 5.19 23.44 32.73
C ASP A 382 5.90 22.13 32.28
N GLY A 383 7.19 22.20 31.94
CA GLY A 383 7.95 21.08 31.39
C GLY A 383 8.23 20.00 32.44
N THR A 384 8.15 18.74 32.03
CA THR A 384 8.50 17.58 32.87
C THR A 384 9.56 16.72 32.18
N ALA A 385 10.46 16.16 32.98
CA ALA A 385 11.36 15.11 32.56
C ALA A 385 10.57 13.85 32.18
N ASN A 386 11.05 13.15 31.17
CA ASN A 386 10.52 11.86 30.79
C ASN A 386 11.22 10.77 31.62
N ILE A 387 10.45 9.90 32.26
CA ILE A 387 11.01 8.75 32.98
C ILE A 387 10.35 7.48 32.46
N TYR A 388 11.17 6.58 31.95
CA TYR A 388 10.75 5.27 31.44
C TYR A 388 11.26 4.19 32.38
N THR A 389 10.38 3.28 32.80
CA THR A 389 10.74 2.15 33.66
C THR A 389 10.55 0.85 32.91
N ILE A 390 11.46 -0.12 33.13
CA ILE A 390 11.42 -1.43 32.49
C ILE A 390 11.59 -2.51 33.57
N GLY A 391 10.56 -3.33 33.76
CA GLY A 391 10.67 -4.60 34.49
C GLY A 391 11.09 -5.72 33.55
N PHE A 392 12.16 -6.45 33.86
CA PHE A 392 12.67 -7.52 33.01
C PHE A 392 12.65 -8.89 33.69
N GLY A 393 11.76 -9.78 33.26
CA GLY A 393 11.61 -11.10 33.87
C GLY A 393 11.26 -11.02 35.35
N THR A 394 10.48 -10.00 35.76
CA THR A 394 10.04 -9.79 37.14
C THR A 394 8.97 -10.78 37.57
N ASP A 395 8.35 -11.51 36.64
CA ASP A 395 7.26 -12.45 36.84
C ASP A 395 7.70 -13.83 37.37
N VAL A 396 9.01 -14.11 37.41
CA VAL A 396 9.55 -15.38 37.90
C VAL A 396 9.95 -15.37 39.38
N GLN A 397 9.84 -14.23 40.05
CA GLN A 397 10.13 -14.09 41.50
C GLN A 397 8.95 -14.56 42.37
N THR A 398 9.13 -14.54 43.69
CA THR A 398 8.03 -14.80 44.63
C THR A 398 6.88 -13.80 44.43
N PRO A 399 5.60 -14.17 44.65
CA PRO A 399 4.45 -13.30 44.37
C PRO A 399 4.51 -11.91 45.04
N GLN A 400 5.07 -11.85 46.24
CA GLN A 400 5.31 -10.62 47.00
C GLN A 400 6.40 -9.73 46.39
N MET A 401 7.49 -10.31 45.91
CA MET A 401 8.53 -9.58 45.17
C MET A 401 7.98 -9.03 43.86
N VAL A 402 7.18 -9.82 43.12
CA VAL A 402 6.48 -9.33 41.91
C VAL A 402 5.60 -8.13 42.23
N ALA A 403 4.84 -8.20 43.33
CA ALA A 403 3.97 -7.09 43.75
C ALA A 403 4.77 -5.82 44.10
N MET A 404 5.89 -5.95 44.83
CA MET A 404 6.76 -4.82 45.14
C MET A 404 7.45 -4.24 43.91
N ALA A 405 7.94 -5.08 42.99
CA ALA A 405 8.58 -4.66 41.74
C ALA A 405 7.60 -3.85 40.88
N ASN A 406 6.37 -4.35 40.72
CA ASN A 406 5.30 -3.67 40.00
C ASN A 406 4.93 -2.34 40.66
N LEU A 407 4.85 -2.29 41.99
CA LEU A 407 4.61 -1.04 42.73
C LEU A 407 5.70 0.01 42.48
N VAL A 408 6.97 -0.39 42.53
CA VAL A 408 8.11 0.53 42.40
C VAL A 408 8.32 0.99 40.95
N LEU A 409 8.12 0.10 39.98
CA LEU A 409 8.31 0.40 38.56
C LEU A 409 7.08 1.04 37.90
N ASN A 410 5.86 0.77 38.40
CA ASN A 410 4.61 1.33 37.90
C ASN A 410 3.65 1.75 39.03
N PRO A 411 4.02 2.75 39.85
CA PRO A 411 3.19 3.17 40.98
C PRO A 411 1.82 3.72 40.58
N ALA A 412 1.62 4.22 39.36
CA ALA A 412 0.33 4.75 38.91
C ALA A 412 -0.78 3.68 38.88
N GLU A 413 -0.44 2.43 38.56
CA GLU A 413 -1.41 1.33 38.51
C GLU A 413 -1.48 0.52 39.81
N HIS A 414 -0.45 0.59 40.64
CA HIS A 414 -0.27 -0.32 41.78
C HIS A 414 -0.27 0.35 43.16
N LEU A 415 -0.01 1.67 43.26
CA LEU A 415 -0.04 2.36 44.54
C LEU A 415 -1.48 2.45 45.09
N GLY A 416 -1.66 2.01 46.33
CA GLY A 416 -2.98 2.01 47.00
C GLY A 416 -3.89 0.84 46.60
N VAL A 417 -3.41 -0.09 45.76
CA VAL A 417 -4.08 -1.37 45.54
C VAL A 417 -3.78 -2.29 46.73
N GLU A 418 -4.83 -2.71 47.45
CA GLU A 418 -4.67 -3.62 48.58
C GLU A 418 -4.22 -5.01 48.08
N THR A 419 -3.13 -5.52 48.64
CA THR A 419 -2.57 -6.85 48.33
C THR A 419 -2.65 -7.78 49.55
N ASP A 420 -2.37 -9.08 49.37
CA ASP A 420 -2.22 -10.03 50.48
C ASP A 420 -0.84 -9.92 51.18
N PHE A 421 0.00 -8.97 50.79
CA PHE A 421 1.39 -8.82 51.24
C PHE A 421 1.56 -7.58 52.13
N PRO A 422 1.75 -7.75 53.46
CA PRO A 422 1.75 -6.63 54.41
C PRO A 422 2.79 -5.54 54.12
N GLU A 423 4.01 -5.92 53.74
CA GLU A 423 5.07 -4.95 53.44
C GLU A 423 4.78 -4.10 52.20
N VAL A 424 4.09 -4.65 51.20
CA VAL A 424 3.63 -3.89 50.02
C VAL A 424 2.55 -2.88 50.42
N ASN A 425 1.58 -3.29 51.24
CA ASN A 425 0.52 -2.40 51.72
C ASN A 425 1.06 -1.33 52.70
N ALA A 426 2.14 -1.64 53.43
CA ALA A 426 2.81 -0.70 54.32
C ALA A 426 3.43 0.48 53.54
N VAL A 427 3.89 0.28 52.30
CA VAL A 427 4.35 1.39 51.43
C VAL A 427 3.22 2.39 51.14
N ALA A 428 2.02 1.90 50.80
CA ALA A 428 0.86 2.76 50.56
C ALA A 428 0.42 3.51 51.84
N SER A 429 0.49 2.83 52.99
CA SER A 429 0.21 3.43 54.30
C SER A 429 1.24 4.51 54.66
N ALA A 430 2.53 4.26 54.43
CA ALA A 430 3.60 5.22 54.63
C ALA A 430 3.42 6.46 53.72
N TRP A 431 3.01 6.27 52.46
CA TRP A 431 2.68 7.38 51.57
C TRP A 431 1.50 8.21 52.07
N GLN A 432 0.47 7.58 52.64
CA GLN A 432 -0.65 8.31 53.23
C GLN A 432 -0.20 9.19 54.41
N THR A 433 0.65 8.67 55.30
CA THR A 433 1.23 9.45 56.41
C THR A 433 2.09 10.60 55.88
N TYR A 434 2.97 10.32 54.90
CA TYR A 434 3.83 11.33 54.28
C TYR A 434 3.04 12.47 53.62
N SER A 435 2.00 12.13 52.85
CA SER A 435 1.16 13.10 52.13
C SER A 435 0.28 13.95 53.07
N ASN A 436 0.01 13.47 54.29
CA ASN A 436 -0.63 14.25 55.35
C ASN A 436 0.34 15.23 56.06
N GLY A 437 1.62 15.24 55.69
CA GLY A 437 2.64 16.11 56.25
C GLY A 437 3.30 15.58 57.53
N GLU A 438 3.14 14.28 57.80
CA GLU A 438 3.77 13.57 58.92
C GLU A 438 4.99 12.75 58.44
N GLU A 439 5.82 12.27 59.37
CA GLU A 439 6.99 11.42 59.07
C GLU A 439 6.59 9.94 59.17
N PRO A 440 6.59 9.19 58.06
CA PRO A 440 6.20 7.78 58.09
C PRO A 440 7.32 6.89 58.65
N VAL A 441 6.91 5.77 59.23
CA VAL A 441 7.80 4.69 59.66
C VAL A 441 7.62 3.51 58.70
N VAL A 442 8.73 3.00 58.17
CA VAL A 442 8.81 1.80 57.33
C VAL A 442 9.85 0.86 57.91
N HIS A 443 9.88 -0.39 57.46
CA HIS A 443 10.69 -1.43 58.08
C HIS A 443 11.63 -2.09 57.07
N ALA A 444 12.84 -2.44 57.50
CA ALA A 444 13.79 -3.28 56.77
C ALA A 444 14.90 -3.80 57.69
N PRO A 445 15.67 -4.82 57.26
CA PRO A 445 16.97 -5.14 57.85
C PRO A 445 17.94 -3.96 57.69
N ILE A 446 18.55 -3.52 58.78
CA ILE A 446 19.50 -2.38 58.80
C ILE A 446 20.73 -2.76 59.63
N GLY A 447 21.92 -2.39 59.17
CA GLY A 447 23.19 -2.67 59.85
C GLY A 447 23.63 -4.14 59.75
N HIS A 448 24.52 -4.55 60.65
CA HIS A 448 25.11 -5.91 60.70
C HIS A 448 24.17 -7.03 61.20
N GLY A 449 22.86 -6.85 61.03
CA GLY A 449 21.81 -7.81 61.37
C GLY A 449 21.65 -8.93 60.36
N ASN A 450 20.71 -9.83 60.64
CA ASN A 450 20.24 -10.82 59.67
C ASN A 450 19.02 -10.27 58.91
N ASN A 451 18.67 -10.92 57.80
CA ASN A 451 17.53 -10.56 56.94
C ASN A 451 16.14 -10.78 57.58
N THR A 452 16.05 -11.20 58.85
CA THR A 452 14.77 -11.41 59.56
C THR A 452 14.51 -10.38 60.65
N THR A 453 15.51 -9.55 60.99
CA THR A 453 15.39 -8.53 62.04
C THR A 453 15.05 -7.20 61.40
N LEU A 454 13.77 -6.84 61.42
CA LEU A 454 13.29 -5.57 60.88
C LEU A 454 13.47 -4.44 61.88
N VAL A 455 14.01 -3.33 61.41
CA VAL A 455 14.27 -2.12 62.19
C VAL A 455 13.32 -1.03 61.72
N ASP A 456 12.75 -0.29 62.66
CA ASP A 456 11.93 0.89 62.37
C ASP A 456 12.80 1.99 61.74
N TYR A 457 12.43 2.41 60.54
CA TYR A 457 13.09 3.47 59.78
C TYR A 457 12.14 4.65 59.63
N GLU A 458 12.42 5.71 60.39
CA GLU A 458 11.64 6.96 60.38
C GLU A 458 12.14 7.85 59.22
N VAL A 459 11.26 8.11 58.25
CA VAL A 459 11.63 8.83 57.02
C VAL A 459 11.34 10.32 57.18
N GLU A 460 12.41 11.10 57.27
CA GLU A 460 12.36 12.56 57.35
C GLU A 460 11.76 13.17 56.07
N ARG A 461 10.97 14.24 56.22
CA ARG A 461 10.36 14.94 55.10
C ARG A 461 11.17 16.18 54.69
N PRO A 462 11.60 16.30 53.41
CA PRO A 462 12.27 17.51 52.93
C PRO A 462 11.42 18.76 53.15
N ALA A 463 12.03 19.80 53.70
CA ALA A 463 11.43 21.11 53.93
C ALA A 463 11.58 22.07 52.74
N ASP A 464 11.85 21.55 51.54
CA ASP A 464 12.05 22.32 50.32
C ASP A 464 10.90 22.13 49.31
N LYS A 465 10.97 22.85 48.19
CA LYS A 465 9.95 22.84 47.14
C LYS A 465 9.93 21.55 46.30
N TYR A 466 10.89 20.65 46.49
CA TYR A 466 11.01 19.41 45.71
C TYR A 466 10.39 18.21 46.42
N ALA A 467 9.96 18.39 47.68
CA ALA A 467 9.22 17.39 48.45
C ALA A 467 8.09 16.76 47.60
N PRO A 468 8.08 15.43 47.40
CA PRO A 468 7.08 14.74 46.60
C PRO A 468 5.64 15.05 47.01
N THR A 469 4.80 15.37 46.02
CA THR A 469 3.34 15.47 46.18
C THR A 469 2.60 14.33 45.48
N SER A 470 3.33 13.51 44.71
CA SER A 470 2.88 12.27 44.08
C SER A 470 4.08 11.32 43.99
N LEU A 471 3.82 10.01 44.04
CA LEU A 471 4.81 8.97 43.73
C LEU A 471 4.69 8.46 42.30
N GLU A 472 3.76 8.98 41.50
CA GLU A 472 3.62 8.70 40.07
C GLU A 472 4.73 9.40 39.28
N TYR A 473 5.92 8.79 39.30
CA TYR A 473 7.09 9.34 38.64
C TYR A 473 7.30 8.86 37.19
N PRO A 474 6.94 7.63 36.77
CA PRO A 474 7.14 7.22 35.38
C PRO A 474 6.21 7.99 34.43
N THR A 475 6.75 8.36 33.28
CA THR A 475 5.97 8.77 32.10
C THR A 475 5.30 7.56 31.47
N GLN A 476 6.04 6.45 31.38
CA GLN A 476 5.52 5.18 30.88
C GLN A 476 6.32 4.02 31.49
N ALA A 477 5.63 2.95 31.87
CA ALA A 477 6.22 1.71 32.36
C ALA A 477 6.11 0.61 31.30
N PHE A 478 7.13 -0.23 31.21
CA PHE A 478 7.23 -1.36 30.29
C PHE A 478 7.59 -2.64 31.05
N SER A 479 7.22 -3.77 30.46
CA SER A 479 7.60 -5.09 30.95
C SER A 479 8.13 -5.94 29.80
N ALA A 480 9.22 -6.66 30.03
CA ALA A 480 9.86 -7.56 29.08
C ALA A 480 10.01 -8.95 29.71
N ALA A 481 9.62 -10.00 28.98
CA ALA A 481 9.79 -11.38 29.42
C ALA A 481 11.06 -12.05 28.86
N ASP A 482 11.62 -11.51 27.77
CA ASP A 482 12.81 -12.05 27.10
C ASP A 482 13.67 -10.94 26.47
N GLY A 483 14.84 -11.33 25.96
CA GLY A 483 15.81 -10.39 25.41
C GLY A 483 15.37 -9.67 24.13
N ASP A 484 14.52 -10.28 23.31
CA ASP A 484 14.02 -9.65 22.09
C ASP A 484 13.01 -8.55 22.41
N GLN A 485 12.07 -8.84 23.33
CA GLN A 485 11.15 -7.84 23.86
C GLN A 485 11.88 -6.69 24.55
N LEU A 486 12.91 -7.00 25.35
CA LEU A 486 13.73 -5.98 26.00
C LEU A 486 14.38 -5.04 24.99
N ASN A 487 14.98 -5.60 23.93
CA ASN A 487 15.60 -4.81 22.87
C ASN A 487 14.58 -3.92 22.14
N GLN A 488 13.38 -4.45 21.87
CA GLN A 488 12.29 -3.67 21.26
C GLN A 488 11.85 -2.50 22.14
N ILE A 489 11.68 -2.71 23.45
CA ILE A 489 11.30 -1.66 24.40
C ILE A 489 12.37 -0.57 24.45
N PHE A 490 13.65 -0.95 24.52
CA PHE A 490 14.75 0.01 24.49
C PHE A 490 14.79 0.82 23.17
N GLN A 491 14.49 0.20 22.03
CA GLN A 491 14.35 0.89 20.74
C GLN A 491 13.13 1.81 20.69
N GLN A 492 12.00 1.37 21.25
CA GLN A 492 10.79 2.18 21.36
C GLN A 492 11.06 3.42 22.21
N ILE A 493 11.70 3.25 23.37
CA ILE A 493 12.09 4.36 24.25
C ILE A 493 13.04 5.31 23.52
N ALA A 494 14.07 4.79 22.83
CA ALA A 494 14.98 5.64 22.05
C ALA A 494 14.25 6.41 20.93
N SER A 495 13.23 5.79 20.32
CA SER A 495 12.39 6.43 19.29
C SER A 495 11.45 7.47 19.88
N LEU A 496 10.85 7.22 21.05
CA LEU A 496 10.06 8.19 21.82
C LEU A 496 10.91 9.40 22.22
N ILE A 497 12.17 9.17 22.59
CA ILE A 497 13.13 10.23 22.93
C ILE A 497 13.53 11.05 21.69
N THR A 498 13.53 10.45 20.49
CA THR A 498 14.06 11.08 19.26
C THR A 498 13.01 11.47 18.22
N ASP A 499 11.71 11.33 18.53
CA ASP A 499 10.57 11.61 17.64
C ASP A 499 10.75 11.07 16.20
N GLN A 500 11.26 9.83 16.10
CA GLN A 500 11.49 9.14 14.83
C GLN A 500 10.19 8.70 14.13
N ALA A 501 10.33 8.26 12.88
CA ALA A 501 9.20 7.78 12.08
C ALA A 501 8.50 6.59 12.77
N LYS A 502 7.18 6.67 12.92
CA LYS A 502 6.37 5.65 13.61
C LYS A 502 5.67 4.74 12.62
N ALA A 503 5.35 3.52 13.07
CA ALA A 503 4.48 2.63 12.33
C ALA A 503 3.08 3.26 12.17
N PRO A 504 2.46 3.21 10.98
CA PRO A 504 1.11 3.75 10.80
C PRO A 504 0.02 2.83 11.39
N THR A 505 0.36 1.57 11.66
CA THR A 505 -0.53 0.51 12.15
C THR A 505 -0.21 0.14 13.60
N LYS A 506 -1.20 -0.40 14.32
CA LYS A 506 -1.04 -0.84 15.71
C LYS A 506 -0.17 -2.08 15.79
N VAL A 507 0.86 -2.03 16.63
CA VAL A 507 1.86 -3.09 16.80
C VAL A 507 1.68 -3.67 18.20
N ASP A 508 1.01 -4.81 18.30
CA ASP A 508 0.75 -5.52 19.57
C ASP A 508 1.79 -6.64 19.85
N GLY A 509 2.80 -6.78 18.99
CA GLY A 509 3.87 -7.79 19.07
C GLY A 509 5.12 -7.36 18.30
N GLY A 510 5.86 -8.30 17.71
CA GLY A 510 7.02 -7.98 16.87
C GLY A 510 6.62 -7.17 15.63
N LEU A 511 7.49 -6.25 15.17
CA LEU A 511 7.24 -5.45 13.97
C LEU A 511 7.10 -6.28 12.69
N ASP A 512 7.72 -7.46 12.65
CA ASP A 512 7.70 -8.43 11.57
C ASP A 512 6.50 -9.38 11.60
N SER A 513 5.75 -9.39 12.70
CA SER A 513 4.67 -10.36 12.98
C SER A 513 3.37 -9.70 13.45
N SER A 514 3.29 -8.36 13.43
CA SER A 514 2.11 -7.59 13.83
C SER A 514 1.96 -6.29 13.02
N GLY A 515 0.88 -5.54 13.27
CA GLY A 515 0.59 -4.29 12.56
C GLY A 515 0.33 -4.46 11.07
N TYR A 516 -0.36 -5.53 10.70
CA TYR A 516 -0.57 -5.88 9.29
C TYR A 516 -1.44 -4.88 8.53
N ILE A 517 -1.01 -4.58 7.30
CA ILE A 517 -1.90 -4.19 6.20
C ILE A 517 -2.23 -5.46 5.43
N THR A 518 -3.52 -5.82 5.38
CA THR A 518 -4.00 -7.04 4.71
C THR A 518 -4.83 -6.68 3.48
N TYR A 519 -4.31 -6.97 2.28
CA TYR A 519 -5.05 -6.91 1.02
C TYR A 519 -5.69 -8.25 0.71
N THR A 520 -6.95 -8.23 0.28
CA THR A 520 -7.70 -9.41 -0.13
C THR A 520 -8.41 -9.12 -1.44
N ASP A 521 -8.17 -9.95 -2.44
CA ASP A 521 -8.74 -9.84 -3.78
C ASP A 521 -9.41 -11.16 -4.17
N PRO A 522 -10.72 -11.28 -3.99
CA PRO A 522 -11.49 -12.37 -4.55
C PRO A 522 -11.45 -12.26 -6.08
N ILE A 523 -10.91 -13.27 -6.74
CA ILE A 523 -10.81 -13.34 -8.21
C ILE A 523 -12.20 -13.57 -8.80
N GLY A 524 -12.43 -13.04 -10.00
CA GLY A 524 -13.71 -13.15 -10.67
C GLY A 524 -14.12 -14.60 -10.94
N GLU A 525 -15.42 -14.84 -11.06
CA GLU A 525 -15.91 -16.17 -11.41
C GLU A 525 -15.37 -16.59 -12.79
N TYR A 526 -14.94 -17.85 -12.89
CA TYR A 526 -14.31 -18.43 -14.08
C TYR A 526 -12.94 -17.84 -14.47
N MET A 527 -12.35 -17.02 -13.60
CA MET A 527 -10.99 -16.51 -13.74
C MET A 527 -10.06 -17.10 -12.68
N ASN A 528 -8.77 -17.12 -12.95
CA ASN A 528 -7.73 -17.57 -12.02
C ASN A 528 -6.49 -16.67 -12.05
N VAL A 529 -5.74 -16.67 -10.95
CA VAL A 529 -4.36 -16.18 -10.91
C VAL A 529 -3.48 -17.21 -11.63
N ASP A 530 -3.05 -16.87 -12.84
CA ASP A 530 -2.19 -17.74 -13.65
C ASP A 530 -0.69 -17.51 -13.36
N SER A 531 -0.33 -16.34 -12.85
CA SER A 531 1.06 -15.98 -12.55
C SER A 531 1.17 -14.94 -11.43
N VAL A 532 2.05 -15.19 -10.45
CA VAL A 532 2.57 -14.14 -9.56
C VAL A 532 3.94 -13.77 -10.10
N LYS A 533 4.11 -12.49 -10.48
CA LYS A 533 5.26 -12.05 -11.30
C LYS A 533 6.37 -11.46 -10.45
N ALA A 534 6.07 -10.39 -9.72
CA ALA A 534 7.08 -9.63 -9.00
C ALA A 534 6.52 -8.84 -7.82
N LEU A 535 7.41 -8.51 -6.89
CA LEU A 535 7.22 -7.59 -5.78
C LEU A 535 8.20 -6.43 -5.91
N LEU A 536 7.70 -5.21 -6.05
CA LEU A 536 8.52 -4.00 -5.98
C LEU A 536 8.38 -3.42 -4.58
N TRP A 537 9.43 -3.44 -3.76
CA TRP A 537 9.41 -2.94 -2.39
C TRP A 537 10.31 -1.71 -2.27
N ALA A 538 9.74 -0.58 -1.84
CA ALA A 538 10.43 0.72 -1.68
C ALA A 538 11.32 1.15 -2.88
N GLY A 539 11.01 0.67 -4.08
CA GLY A 539 11.75 0.97 -5.31
C GLY A 539 12.64 -0.18 -5.80
N THR A 540 12.92 -1.18 -4.98
CA THR A 540 13.71 -2.36 -5.35
C THR A 540 12.81 -3.46 -5.90
N LEU A 541 13.17 -4.04 -7.05
CA LEU A 541 12.42 -5.12 -7.70
C LEU A 541 12.91 -6.50 -7.23
N PHE A 542 11.97 -7.31 -6.75
CA PHE A 542 12.14 -8.71 -6.41
C PHE A 542 11.29 -9.57 -7.35
N ASP A 543 11.95 -10.45 -8.10
CA ASP A 543 11.32 -11.41 -9.01
C ASP A 543 10.81 -12.61 -8.19
N LYS A 544 9.69 -13.22 -8.61
CA LYS A 544 9.21 -14.46 -7.99
C LYS A 544 10.17 -15.61 -8.29
N VAL A 545 10.75 -16.23 -7.25
CA VAL A 545 11.71 -17.34 -7.39
C VAL A 545 11.15 -18.70 -6.98
N GLY A 546 10.12 -18.73 -6.14
CA GLY A 546 9.57 -19.96 -5.60
C GLY A 546 8.09 -19.87 -5.23
N SER A 547 7.53 -21.03 -4.94
CA SER A 547 6.21 -21.14 -4.32
C SER A 547 6.06 -22.47 -3.60
N THR A 548 5.32 -22.47 -2.49
CA THR A 548 4.99 -23.66 -1.70
C THR A 548 3.48 -23.72 -1.50
N SER A 549 2.89 -24.91 -1.44
CA SER A 549 1.44 -25.05 -1.24
C SER A 549 1.16 -25.84 0.04
N ASP A 550 0.17 -25.39 0.80
CA ASP A 550 -0.33 -26.07 2.00
C ASP A 550 -1.88 -26.05 2.02
N GLY A 551 -2.48 -26.37 3.18
CA GLY A 551 -3.93 -26.35 3.34
C GLY A 551 -4.58 -24.96 3.27
N ASN A 552 -3.78 -23.89 3.37
CA ASN A 552 -4.23 -22.49 3.35
C ASN A 552 -4.07 -21.85 1.98
N GLY A 553 -3.25 -22.42 1.08
CA GLY A 553 -3.10 -21.95 -0.30
C GLY A 553 -1.69 -22.14 -0.84
N THR A 554 -1.40 -21.47 -1.95
CA THR A 554 -0.05 -21.37 -2.51
C THR A 554 0.60 -20.08 -2.07
N HIS A 555 1.74 -20.18 -1.40
CA HIS A 555 2.59 -19.09 -0.92
C HIS A 555 3.73 -18.81 -1.90
N TYR A 556 4.16 -17.57 -2.01
CA TYR A 556 5.16 -17.14 -3.00
C TYR A 556 6.37 -16.49 -2.33
N THR A 557 7.56 -16.76 -2.85
CA THR A 557 8.82 -16.17 -2.37
C THR A 557 9.49 -15.33 -3.46
N PHE A 558 10.20 -14.28 -3.05
CA PHE A 558 10.72 -13.24 -3.93
C PHE A 558 12.20 -12.95 -3.63
N GLU A 559 13.00 -12.77 -4.67
CA GLU A 559 14.42 -12.37 -4.56
C GLU A 559 14.75 -11.35 -5.64
N THR A 560 15.73 -10.49 -5.38
CA THR A 560 16.35 -9.64 -6.40
C THR A 560 17.11 -10.49 -7.43
N LYS A 561 17.50 -9.88 -8.55
CA LYS A 561 18.27 -10.58 -9.62
C LYS A 561 19.63 -11.11 -9.17
N ASP A 562 20.20 -10.57 -8.11
CA ASP A 562 21.45 -11.01 -7.47
C ASP A 562 21.23 -12.02 -6.33
N GLY A 563 19.99 -12.44 -6.07
CA GLY A 563 19.64 -13.48 -5.10
C GLY A 563 19.52 -12.97 -3.66
N SER A 564 19.23 -11.69 -3.46
CA SER A 564 18.93 -11.13 -2.14
C SER A 564 17.43 -11.11 -1.90
N ASP A 565 17.01 -11.53 -0.71
CA ASP A 565 15.65 -11.46 -0.22
C ASP A 565 15.48 -10.37 0.84
N ILE A 566 16.43 -9.44 0.99
CA ILE A 566 16.45 -8.54 2.14
C ILE A 566 15.77 -7.19 1.85
N ILE A 567 14.93 -6.74 2.77
CA ILE A 567 14.35 -5.39 2.86
C ILE A 567 14.81 -4.71 4.15
N SER A 568 14.88 -3.38 4.18
CA SER A 568 15.27 -2.60 5.37
C SER A 568 14.06 -1.86 5.91
N SER A 569 13.62 -2.19 7.12
CA SER A 569 12.45 -1.57 7.73
C SER A 569 12.61 -0.05 7.81
N PRO A 570 11.64 0.73 7.29
CA PRO A 570 11.73 2.19 7.29
C PRO A 570 11.48 2.81 8.68
N ILE A 571 11.10 2.00 9.68
CA ILE A 571 10.85 2.44 11.06
C ILE A 571 12.16 2.50 11.85
N ASN A 572 13.01 1.48 11.72
CA ASN A 572 14.19 1.26 12.58
C ASN A 572 15.46 0.85 11.81
N GLY A 573 15.39 0.72 10.48
CA GLY A 573 16.51 0.31 9.63
C GLY A 573 16.86 -1.17 9.68
N ILE A 574 16.21 -1.98 10.54
CA ILE A 574 16.48 -3.42 10.69
C ILE A 574 16.20 -4.14 9.36
N GLN A 575 17.08 -5.08 9.02
CA GLN A 575 16.95 -5.88 7.81
C GLN A 575 16.09 -7.12 8.07
N TYR A 576 15.14 -7.38 7.16
CA TYR A 576 14.24 -8.53 7.19
C TYR A 576 14.24 -9.23 5.84
N SER A 577 13.95 -10.53 5.83
CA SER A 577 13.62 -11.24 4.58
C SER A 577 12.28 -10.77 4.04
N THR A 578 12.11 -10.77 2.71
CA THR A 578 10.82 -10.52 2.04
C THR A 578 9.77 -11.58 2.39
N GLU A 579 10.17 -12.74 2.94
CA GLU A 579 9.25 -13.79 3.39
C GLU A 579 8.27 -13.32 4.48
N ILE A 580 8.59 -12.24 5.21
CA ILE A 580 7.64 -11.65 6.18
C ILE A 580 6.43 -10.99 5.47
N ILE A 581 6.52 -10.71 4.17
CA ILE A 581 5.40 -10.27 3.33
C ILE A 581 4.70 -11.52 2.81
N GLU A 582 3.64 -11.92 3.49
CA GLU A 582 2.91 -13.14 3.15
C GLU A 582 2.04 -12.90 1.90
N VAL A 583 2.34 -13.57 0.79
CA VAL A 583 1.53 -13.56 -0.44
C VAL A 583 0.97 -14.95 -0.67
N THR A 584 -0.36 -15.08 -0.63
CA THR A 584 -1.04 -16.38 -0.72
C THR A 584 -2.16 -16.35 -1.76
N VAL A 585 -2.28 -17.39 -2.59
CA VAL A 585 -3.44 -17.65 -3.45
C VAL A 585 -4.14 -18.92 -2.96
N ALA A 586 -5.37 -18.77 -2.50
CA ALA A 586 -6.20 -19.87 -2.02
C ALA A 586 -7.33 -20.15 -3.02
N THR A 587 -7.68 -21.43 -3.22
CA THR A 587 -8.81 -21.85 -4.05
C THR A 587 -9.91 -22.43 -3.17
N ASP A 588 -11.11 -21.88 -3.25
CA ASP A 588 -12.28 -22.43 -2.58
C ASP A 588 -12.68 -23.75 -3.24
N VAL A 589 -12.71 -24.84 -2.47
CA VAL A 589 -12.93 -26.20 -2.98
C VAL A 589 -14.37 -26.45 -3.46
N GLN A 590 -15.33 -25.64 -3.05
CA GLN A 590 -16.74 -25.81 -3.44
C GLN A 590 -17.07 -25.05 -4.72
N THR A 591 -16.54 -23.84 -4.85
CA THR A 591 -16.84 -22.91 -5.94
C THR A 591 -15.75 -22.85 -7.00
N GLY A 592 -14.54 -23.37 -6.71
CA GLY A 592 -13.37 -23.27 -7.59
C GLY A 592 -12.77 -21.86 -7.67
N ARG A 593 -13.35 -20.88 -6.96
CA ARG A 593 -12.93 -19.47 -7.01
C ARG A 593 -11.65 -19.25 -6.23
N GLN A 594 -10.75 -18.45 -6.79
CA GLN A 594 -9.50 -18.09 -6.13
C GLN A 594 -9.62 -16.78 -5.34
N THR A 595 -8.84 -16.66 -4.27
CA THR A 595 -8.64 -15.42 -3.51
C THR A 595 -7.15 -15.20 -3.31
N LEU A 596 -6.66 -14.04 -3.76
CA LEU A 596 -5.30 -13.59 -3.47
C LEU A 596 -5.30 -12.76 -2.19
N THR A 597 -4.40 -13.07 -1.27
CA THR A 597 -4.22 -12.35 0.00
C THR A 597 -2.78 -11.91 0.14
N VAL A 598 -2.56 -10.67 0.59
CA VAL A 598 -1.24 -10.14 0.93
C VAL A 598 -1.28 -9.58 2.34
N ARG A 599 -0.44 -10.07 3.25
CA ARG A 599 -0.29 -9.55 4.61
C ARG A 599 1.08 -8.91 4.76
N ILE A 600 1.11 -7.59 4.98
CA ILE A 600 2.33 -6.79 5.09
C ILE A 600 2.47 -6.37 6.55
N PRO A 601 3.42 -6.94 7.32
CA PRO A 601 3.64 -6.55 8.72
C PRO A 601 4.25 -5.15 8.81
N ALA A 602 4.18 -4.52 9.99
CA ALA A 602 4.61 -3.13 10.20
C ALA A 602 6.04 -2.84 9.72
N ALA A 603 6.97 -3.78 9.94
CA ALA A 603 8.37 -3.72 9.50
C ALA A 603 8.53 -3.60 7.97
N ALA A 604 7.56 -4.11 7.21
CA ALA A 604 7.63 -4.18 5.75
C ALA A 604 6.78 -3.10 5.04
N ILE A 605 6.05 -2.26 5.77
CA ILE A 605 5.23 -1.19 5.16
C ILE A 605 6.18 -0.06 4.70
N PRO A 606 6.26 0.27 3.40
CA PRO A 606 7.08 1.41 2.97
C PRO A 606 6.52 2.72 3.55
N LEU A 607 7.43 3.60 4.00
CA LEU A 607 7.08 4.90 4.59
C LEU A 607 7.70 6.06 3.81
N ARG A 608 6.85 6.97 3.34
CA ARG A 608 7.27 8.32 2.97
C ARG A 608 7.38 9.16 4.23
N VAL A 609 8.61 9.34 4.71
CA VAL A 609 8.90 10.09 5.94
C VAL A 609 9.21 11.54 5.58
N ASN A 610 8.55 12.46 6.27
CA ASN A 610 8.87 13.88 6.27
C ASN A 610 9.73 14.24 7.48
N THR A 611 10.98 14.63 7.26
CA THR A 611 11.88 15.13 8.31
C THR A 611 11.77 16.65 8.36
N VAL A 612 11.13 17.15 9.42
CA VAL A 612 10.96 18.57 9.70
C VAL A 612 12.01 19.01 10.71
N THR A 613 12.96 19.84 10.31
CA THR A 613 13.88 20.51 11.22
C THR A 613 13.30 21.86 11.60
N LEU A 614 13.16 22.10 12.90
CA LEU A 614 12.75 23.41 13.41
C LEU A 614 13.98 24.27 13.72
N ASP A 615 13.85 25.59 13.69
CA ASP A 615 14.80 26.53 14.31
C ASP A 615 14.49 26.68 15.82
N GLY A 616 15.36 27.35 16.56
CA GLY A 616 15.22 27.53 18.01
C GLY A 616 14.06 28.44 18.44
N ASN A 617 13.35 29.09 17.51
CA ASN A 617 12.08 29.80 17.75
C ASN A 617 10.84 28.97 17.39
N GLY A 618 11.01 27.72 16.97
CA GLY A 618 9.94 26.85 16.50
C GLY A 618 9.44 27.18 15.08
N GLY A 619 10.18 27.99 14.33
CA GLY A 619 10.06 28.14 12.88
C GLY A 619 10.59 26.90 12.15
N VAL A 620 10.23 26.71 10.88
CA VAL A 620 10.67 25.52 10.12
C VAL A 620 11.94 25.87 9.34
N GLU A 621 13.08 25.32 9.77
CA GLU A 621 14.36 25.43 9.06
C GLU A 621 14.33 24.58 7.78
N SER A 622 13.85 23.33 7.88
CA SER A 622 13.73 22.44 6.72
C SER A 622 12.56 21.47 6.85
N ASN A 623 12.01 21.05 5.72
CA ASN A 623 11.04 19.96 5.63
C ASN A 623 11.36 19.13 4.39
N THR A 624 12.04 18.00 4.61
CA THR A 624 12.51 17.12 3.54
C THR A 624 11.77 15.80 3.58
N SER A 625 11.61 15.16 2.42
CA SER A 625 11.04 13.82 2.35
C SER A 625 12.03 12.85 1.72
N ASN A 626 12.03 11.62 2.22
CA ASN A 626 12.78 10.51 1.63
C ASN A 626 12.25 10.07 0.24
N ASN A 627 11.11 10.61 -0.22
CA ASN A 627 10.48 10.29 -1.51
C ASN A 627 10.29 8.77 -1.74
N ALA A 628 9.91 8.03 -0.69
CA ALA A 628 9.73 6.59 -0.77
C ALA A 628 8.76 6.14 -1.87
N TYR A 629 9.08 5.03 -2.53
CA TYR A 629 8.21 4.37 -3.49
C TYR A 629 7.24 3.41 -2.80
N PRO A 630 6.02 3.20 -3.34
CA PRO A 630 5.08 2.23 -2.80
C PRO A 630 5.58 0.80 -2.97
N LEU A 631 5.09 -0.09 -2.10
CA LEU A 631 5.09 -1.53 -2.35
C LEU A 631 4.15 -1.79 -3.52
N ARG A 632 4.55 -2.64 -4.47
CA ARG A 632 3.69 -3.11 -5.57
C ARG A 632 3.81 -4.62 -5.73
N LEU A 633 2.71 -5.36 -5.57
CA LEU A 633 2.62 -6.76 -5.97
C LEU A 633 1.96 -6.84 -7.34
N ILE A 634 2.62 -7.52 -8.29
CA ILE A 634 2.13 -7.68 -9.67
C ILE A 634 1.85 -9.15 -9.95
N TYR A 635 0.63 -9.44 -10.39
CA TYR A 635 0.17 -10.78 -10.75
C TYR A 635 -0.71 -10.76 -12.01
N GLY A 636 -0.68 -11.85 -12.76
CA GLY A 636 -1.55 -12.09 -13.90
C GLY A 636 -2.86 -12.72 -13.49
N VAL A 637 -3.93 -12.38 -14.21
CA VAL A 637 -5.24 -13.02 -14.10
C VAL A 637 -5.73 -13.37 -15.50
N SER A 638 -6.23 -14.59 -15.65
CA SER A 638 -6.67 -15.15 -16.92
C SER A 638 -8.01 -15.88 -16.77
N LEU A 639 -8.68 -16.08 -17.90
CA LEU A 639 -9.85 -16.94 -18.01
C LEU A 639 -9.40 -18.40 -17.84
N ASN A 640 -10.20 -19.20 -17.14
CA ASN A 640 -9.94 -20.63 -17.00
C ASN A 640 -9.91 -21.33 -18.37
N ASP A 641 -8.97 -22.27 -18.56
CA ASP A 641 -8.69 -22.90 -19.87
C ASP A 641 -9.91 -23.59 -20.50
N ASP A 642 -10.79 -24.19 -19.71
CA ASP A 642 -11.93 -24.98 -20.20
C ASP A 642 -13.16 -24.15 -20.63
N ILE A 643 -13.10 -22.82 -20.48
CA ILE A 643 -14.22 -21.91 -20.77
C ILE A 643 -14.36 -21.65 -22.27
N LEU A 644 -13.26 -21.71 -23.03
CA LEU A 644 -13.27 -21.48 -24.47
C LEU A 644 -13.16 -22.80 -25.24
N ASN A 645 -13.81 -22.88 -26.39
CA ASN A 645 -13.57 -23.95 -27.35
C ASN A 645 -12.38 -23.61 -28.28
N GLU A 646 -12.02 -24.55 -29.15
CA GLU A 646 -10.87 -24.46 -30.06
C GLU A 646 -10.86 -23.22 -30.96
N ASN A 647 -12.04 -22.61 -31.21
CA ASN A 647 -12.15 -21.39 -32.01
C ASN A 647 -12.57 -20.15 -31.18
N GLY A 648 -12.21 -20.11 -29.89
CA GLY A 648 -12.27 -18.88 -29.08
C GLY A 648 -13.68 -18.40 -28.70
N VAL A 649 -14.69 -19.27 -28.82
CA VAL A 649 -16.07 -19.02 -28.39
C VAL A 649 -16.34 -19.76 -27.08
N LEU A 650 -17.27 -19.23 -26.28
CA LEU A 650 -17.73 -19.88 -25.06
C LEU A 650 -18.07 -21.35 -25.33
N ASN A 651 -17.36 -22.24 -24.66
CA ASN A 651 -17.60 -23.66 -24.77
C ASN A 651 -18.95 -23.98 -24.15
N THR A 652 -19.93 -24.42 -24.93
CA THR A 652 -21.27 -24.76 -24.40
C THR A 652 -21.30 -26.03 -23.56
N SER A 653 -20.20 -26.80 -23.56
CA SER A 653 -20.00 -27.88 -22.59
C SER A 653 -19.26 -27.41 -21.33
N SER A 654 -18.82 -26.15 -21.26
CA SER A 654 -18.27 -25.60 -20.02
C SER A 654 -19.39 -25.43 -19.00
N ASP A 655 -19.08 -25.64 -17.72
CA ASP A 655 -19.99 -25.46 -16.59
C ASP A 655 -20.28 -23.97 -16.29
N VAL A 656 -20.18 -23.08 -17.29
CA VAL A 656 -20.60 -21.68 -17.11
C VAL A 656 -22.11 -21.65 -16.98
N GLY A 657 -22.57 -21.27 -15.79
CA GLY A 657 -23.98 -21.26 -15.45
C GLY A 657 -24.75 -20.31 -16.36
N SER A 658 -25.92 -20.73 -16.83
CA SER A 658 -26.81 -19.88 -17.64
C SER A 658 -27.17 -18.56 -16.93
N GLU A 659 -27.26 -18.59 -15.60
CA GLU A 659 -27.50 -17.40 -14.77
C GLU A 659 -26.33 -16.40 -14.84
N TYR A 660 -25.08 -16.88 -14.95
CA TYR A 660 -23.92 -16.01 -15.11
C TYR A 660 -23.96 -15.31 -16.46
N ILE A 661 -24.24 -16.05 -17.52
CA ILE A 661 -24.36 -15.56 -18.90
C ILE A 661 -25.42 -14.46 -18.99
N GLU A 662 -26.57 -14.64 -18.32
CA GLU A 662 -27.66 -13.67 -18.31
C GLU A 662 -27.32 -12.39 -17.52
N LYS A 663 -26.60 -12.52 -16.39
CA LYS A 663 -26.25 -11.40 -15.52
C LYS A 663 -25.07 -10.56 -16.01
N HIS A 664 -24.22 -11.13 -16.87
CA HIS A 664 -23.00 -10.47 -17.35
C HIS A 664 -22.94 -10.41 -18.88
N PRO A 665 -23.92 -9.77 -19.55
CA PRO A 665 -23.85 -9.58 -20.99
C PRO A 665 -22.62 -8.74 -21.35
N GLY A 666 -22.00 -9.03 -22.48
CA GLY A 666 -20.98 -8.16 -23.06
C GLY A 666 -21.58 -6.93 -23.75
N ASP A 667 -20.72 -5.95 -24.05
CA ASP A 667 -21.13 -4.76 -24.81
C ASP A 667 -21.47 -5.12 -26.27
N THR A 668 -20.84 -6.16 -26.81
CA THR A 668 -21.18 -6.73 -28.11
C THR A 668 -22.36 -7.69 -27.95
N ALA A 669 -23.37 -7.60 -28.82
CA ALA A 669 -24.54 -8.45 -28.67
C ALA A 669 -24.15 -9.94 -28.70
N GLY A 670 -24.66 -10.73 -27.75
CA GLY A 670 -24.37 -12.16 -27.64
C GLY A 670 -22.91 -12.53 -27.35
N SER A 671 -22.14 -11.63 -26.74
CA SER A 671 -20.97 -11.96 -25.91
C SER A 671 -21.32 -11.95 -24.41
N VAL A 672 -20.42 -12.50 -23.59
CA VAL A 672 -20.48 -12.52 -22.12
C VAL A 672 -19.21 -11.88 -21.58
N SER A 673 -19.35 -11.07 -20.52
CA SER A 673 -18.23 -10.42 -19.84
C SER A 673 -17.73 -11.27 -18.68
N PHE A 674 -16.42 -11.53 -18.64
CA PHE A 674 -15.71 -12.12 -17.51
C PHE A 674 -14.80 -11.07 -16.87
N TYR A 675 -14.90 -10.90 -15.55
CA TYR A 675 -14.18 -9.85 -14.84
C TYR A 675 -12.93 -10.39 -14.14
N THR A 676 -11.80 -9.67 -14.18
CA THR A 676 -10.56 -10.12 -13.51
C THR A 676 -10.79 -10.37 -12.03
N ASN A 677 -11.63 -9.57 -11.40
CA ASN A 677 -11.90 -9.64 -9.98
C ASN A 677 -13.40 -9.70 -9.73
N LEU A 678 -13.78 -10.32 -8.62
CA LEU A 678 -15.17 -10.44 -8.25
C LEU A 678 -15.81 -9.05 -8.14
N TYR A 679 -16.98 -8.93 -8.77
CA TYR A 679 -17.82 -7.75 -8.64
C TYR A 679 -19.25 -8.18 -8.35
N SER A 680 -19.64 -8.07 -7.09
CA SER A 680 -20.98 -8.42 -6.60
C SER A 680 -22.01 -7.31 -6.76
N GLY A 681 -21.60 -6.12 -7.24
CA GLY A 681 -22.46 -4.93 -7.23
C GLY A 681 -22.72 -4.36 -5.84
N LYS A 682 -21.86 -4.67 -4.85
CA LYS A 682 -21.97 -4.17 -3.47
C LYS A 682 -22.17 -2.66 -3.43
N GLN A 683 -23.19 -2.21 -2.69
CA GLN A 683 -23.53 -0.81 -2.51
C GLN A 683 -23.42 -0.37 -1.05
N PHE A 684 -22.94 0.85 -0.84
CA PHE A 684 -23.00 1.54 0.45
C PHE A 684 -23.99 2.71 0.36
N SER A 685 -24.89 2.83 1.33
CA SER A 685 -25.91 3.88 1.44
C SER A 685 -26.05 4.36 2.89
N GLY A 686 -26.25 5.67 3.11
CA GLY A 686 -26.54 6.23 4.43
C GLY A 686 -25.40 7.02 5.08
N ASN A 687 -25.52 7.26 6.40
CA ASN A 687 -24.70 8.15 7.23
C ASN A 687 -23.19 7.80 7.31
N ASP A 688 -22.71 6.84 6.52
CA ASP A 688 -21.30 6.54 6.24
C ASP A 688 -20.72 7.36 5.04
N LEU A 689 -21.45 8.42 4.63
CA LEU A 689 -21.01 9.79 4.28
C LEU A 689 -21.31 10.35 2.86
N VAL A 690 -21.57 11.67 2.85
CA VAL A 690 -21.59 12.69 1.76
C VAL A 690 -22.70 12.71 0.71
N ASN A 691 -23.30 11.62 0.25
CA ASN A 691 -24.45 11.74 -0.66
C ASN A 691 -25.42 10.59 -0.46
N GLY A 692 -26.68 10.89 -0.11
CA GLY A 692 -27.74 9.92 0.20
C GLY A 692 -28.20 9.01 -0.96
N ASN A 693 -27.38 8.80 -1.99
CA ASN A 693 -27.59 7.87 -3.08
C ASN A 693 -26.56 6.75 -2.97
N GLY A 694 -26.98 5.48 -2.98
CA GLY A 694 -26.07 4.34 -2.85
C GLY A 694 -24.96 4.37 -3.91
N THR A 695 -23.69 4.17 -3.51
CA THR A 695 -22.54 4.06 -4.42
C THR A 695 -22.05 2.61 -4.50
N THR A 696 -21.71 2.13 -5.70
CA THR A 696 -21.12 0.79 -5.86
C THR A 696 -19.61 0.81 -5.58
N VAL A 697 -19.12 -0.26 -4.96
CA VAL A 697 -17.70 -0.48 -4.63
C VAL A 697 -17.24 -1.86 -5.13
N GLY A 698 -15.94 -2.09 -5.18
CA GLY A 698 -15.38 -3.42 -5.50
C GLY A 698 -15.39 -4.37 -4.30
N ASP A 699 -15.19 -5.66 -4.55
CA ASP A 699 -15.05 -6.67 -3.49
C ASP A 699 -13.61 -6.84 -3.00
N ALA A 700 -12.63 -6.47 -3.83
CA ALA A 700 -11.24 -6.35 -3.40
C ALA A 700 -11.13 -5.26 -2.32
N ASN A 701 -10.39 -5.54 -1.26
CA ASN A 701 -10.28 -4.59 -0.16
C ASN A 701 -8.96 -4.72 0.61
N VAL A 702 -8.64 -3.68 1.38
CA VAL A 702 -7.51 -3.63 2.30
C VAL A 702 -8.03 -3.40 3.71
N THR A 703 -7.49 -4.10 4.70
CA THR A 703 -7.79 -3.93 6.12
C THR A 703 -6.54 -3.65 6.93
N PHE A 704 -6.64 -2.78 7.92
CA PHE A 704 -5.58 -2.54 8.92
C PHE A 704 -6.16 -1.85 10.15
N GLN A 705 -5.51 -2.05 11.29
CA GLN A 705 -5.74 -1.30 12.53
C GLN A 705 -4.68 -0.19 12.64
N PRO A 706 -5.05 1.10 12.65
CA PRO A 706 -4.08 2.17 12.83
C PRO A 706 -3.49 2.18 14.24
N ALA A 707 -2.27 2.68 14.40
CA ALA A 707 -1.68 2.89 15.73
C ALA A 707 -2.50 3.90 16.54
N ASP A 708 -2.56 3.71 17.86
CA ASP A 708 -3.37 4.55 18.76
C ASP A 708 -2.90 6.02 18.75
N ASP A 709 -1.60 6.22 18.55
CA ASP A 709 -0.96 7.53 18.42
C ASP A 709 -0.90 8.05 16.97
N ASN A 710 -1.60 7.42 16.02
CA ASN A 710 -1.62 7.85 14.62
C ASN A 710 -2.53 9.08 14.44
N PRO A 711 -1.97 10.27 14.14
CA PRO A 711 -2.72 11.51 14.08
C PRO A 711 -3.64 11.63 12.85
N PHE A 712 -3.47 10.77 11.83
CA PHE A 712 -4.37 10.77 10.68
C PHE A 712 -5.69 10.07 10.98
N TYR A 713 -5.67 9.00 11.77
CA TYR A 713 -6.87 8.19 12.05
C TYR A 713 -7.51 8.51 13.40
N PHE A 714 -6.74 8.94 14.40
CA PHE A 714 -7.26 9.27 15.73
C PHE A 714 -6.96 10.70 16.15
N VAL A 715 -7.87 11.27 16.95
CA VAL A 715 -7.71 12.56 17.60
C VAL A 715 -6.76 12.40 18.79
N GLN A 716 -5.65 13.14 18.79
CA GLN A 716 -4.56 12.95 19.76
C GLN A 716 -4.76 13.74 21.06
N GLU A 717 -5.61 14.76 21.03
CA GLU A 717 -5.96 15.63 22.17
C GLU A 717 -7.35 16.21 21.91
N ASN A 718 -8.05 16.69 22.94
CA ASN A 718 -9.36 17.31 22.76
C ASN A 718 -9.30 18.50 21.78
N ILE A 719 -10.14 18.47 20.73
CA ILE A 719 -10.14 19.51 19.69
C ILE A 719 -11.38 20.40 19.84
N PRO A 720 -11.21 21.71 20.13
CA PRO A 720 -12.34 22.62 20.26
C PRO A 720 -13.06 22.83 18.93
N LEU A 721 -14.39 22.74 18.97
CA LEU A 721 -15.27 23.01 17.84
C LEU A 721 -15.71 24.47 17.80
N TYR A 722 -15.91 24.95 16.57
CA TYR A 722 -16.35 26.29 16.26
C TYR A 722 -17.49 26.25 15.25
N VAL A 723 -18.33 27.28 15.27
CA VAL A 723 -19.30 27.60 14.21
C VAL A 723 -18.90 28.91 13.53
N ASP A 724 -19.40 29.16 12.32
CA ASP A 724 -19.19 30.43 11.63
C ASP A 724 -20.08 31.51 12.26
N GLY A 725 -19.47 32.52 12.87
CA GLY A 725 -20.19 33.64 13.51
C GLY A 725 -20.62 34.77 12.57
N SER A 726 -20.47 34.62 11.25
CA SER A 726 -20.80 35.67 10.28
C SER A 726 -22.25 35.58 9.77
N ALA A 727 -22.88 36.73 9.54
CA ALA A 727 -24.17 36.81 8.85
C ALA A 727 -24.02 36.91 7.31
N SER A 728 -22.79 37.07 6.79
CA SER A 728 -22.56 37.45 5.38
C SER A 728 -21.25 36.93 4.75
N GLY A 729 -20.58 35.93 5.34
CA GLY A 729 -19.53 35.18 4.65
C GLY A 729 -18.46 34.63 5.59
N SER A 730 -17.99 33.39 5.52
CA SER A 730 -18.45 32.07 5.03
C SER A 730 -17.12 31.33 4.88
N TYR A 731 -16.90 30.25 5.63
CA TYR A 731 -15.74 29.36 5.44
C TYR A 731 -15.34 29.23 3.95
N ASN A 732 -14.10 29.59 3.64
CA ASN A 732 -13.59 29.48 2.27
C ASN A 732 -13.05 28.06 2.07
N SER A 733 -13.79 27.22 1.34
CA SER A 733 -13.40 25.83 1.11
C SER A 733 -12.10 25.66 0.30
N THR A 734 -11.71 26.68 -0.47
CA THR A 734 -10.47 26.65 -1.28
C THR A 734 -9.26 26.99 -0.45
N THR A 735 -9.32 28.08 0.34
CA THR A 735 -8.19 28.49 1.20
C THR A 735 -8.20 27.78 2.55
N GLN A 736 -9.31 27.15 2.92
CA GLN A 736 -9.58 26.52 4.22
C GLN A 736 -9.39 27.51 5.38
N GLU A 737 -9.92 28.72 5.21
CA GLU A 737 -9.89 29.80 6.19
C GLU A 737 -11.29 30.08 6.72
N LEU A 738 -11.39 30.33 8.02
CA LEU A 738 -12.60 30.71 8.73
C LEU A 738 -12.40 32.11 9.31
N GLU A 739 -13.17 33.09 8.84
CA GLU A 739 -12.97 34.51 9.18
C GLU A 739 -13.37 34.85 10.61
N LYS A 740 -14.51 34.31 11.09
CA LYS A 740 -15.08 34.61 12.41
C LYS A 740 -15.43 33.33 13.18
N PRO A 741 -14.43 32.56 13.64
CA PRO A 741 -14.70 31.40 14.48
C PRO A 741 -15.41 31.83 15.76
N GLN A 742 -16.52 31.19 16.09
CA GLN A 742 -17.19 31.31 17.38
C GLN A 742 -17.21 29.95 18.08
N PRO A 743 -16.86 29.84 19.36
CA PRO A 743 -16.95 28.59 20.11
C PRO A 743 -18.32 27.93 19.95
N ALA A 744 -18.35 26.68 19.52
CA ALA A 744 -19.58 25.89 19.52
C ALA A 744 -19.91 25.51 20.96
N THR A 745 -21.15 25.73 21.40
CA THR A 745 -21.63 25.44 22.76
C THR A 745 -22.94 24.67 22.71
N GLU A 746 -23.48 24.30 23.87
CA GLU A 746 -24.73 23.53 24.03
C GLU A 746 -24.60 22.05 23.61
N SER A 747 -25.42 21.59 22.66
CA SER A 747 -25.45 20.22 22.16
C SER A 747 -25.15 20.19 20.68
N ILE A 748 -24.52 19.13 20.20
CA ILE A 748 -24.22 18.97 18.78
C ILE A 748 -25.50 18.79 17.94
N ASP A 749 -25.63 19.56 16.86
CA ASP A 749 -26.73 19.47 15.89
C ASP A 749 -26.25 18.71 14.63
N PRO A 750 -26.86 17.57 14.28
CA PRO A 750 -26.47 16.78 13.11
C PRO A 750 -26.51 17.54 11.76
N ALA A 751 -27.35 18.58 11.65
CA ALA A 751 -27.52 19.37 10.43
C ALA A 751 -26.56 20.57 10.35
N THR A 752 -25.95 20.96 11.46
CA THR A 752 -25.04 22.12 11.53
C THR A 752 -23.62 21.71 11.08
N THR A 753 -22.92 22.61 10.40
CA THR A 753 -21.50 22.42 10.06
C THR A 753 -20.62 23.02 11.15
N TYR A 754 -19.71 22.21 11.68
CA TYR A 754 -18.71 22.60 12.67
C TYR A 754 -17.33 22.69 12.04
N TYR A 755 -16.49 23.51 12.64
CA TYR A 755 -15.13 23.80 12.19
C TYR A 755 -14.14 23.58 13.30
N PHE A 756 -12.96 23.04 12.97
CA PHE A 756 -11.84 22.96 13.88
C PHE A 756 -10.52 23.22 13.17
N PRO A 757 -9.52 23.81 13.85
CA PRO A 757 -8.23 24.06 13.23
C PRO A 757 -7.38 22.78 13.22
N ILE A 758 -6.62 22.60 12.14
CA ILE A 758 -5.49 21.69 12.07
C ILE A 758 -4.21 22.49 11.84
N THR A 759 -3.10 22.01 12.40
CA THR A 759 -1.79 22.61 12.20
C THR A 759 -0.82 21.55 11.69
N PHE A 760 -0.04 21.89 10.67
CA PHE A 760 0.95 21.00 10.05
C PHE A 760 2.11 21.83 9.47
N TYR A 761 3.19 21.17 9.07
CA TYR A 761 4.32 21.81 8.41
C TYR A 761 4.19 21.65 6.90
N GLU A 762 4.32 22.73 6.16
CA GLU A 762 4.36 22.71 4.70
C GLU A 762 5.42 23.66 4.19
N GLU A 763 6.27 23.16 3.30
CA GLU A 763 7.48 23.85 2.88
C GLU A 763 8.28 24.27 4.12
N THR A 764 8.61 25.54 4.28
CA THR A 764 9.32 26.09 5.44
C THR A 764 8.38 26.85 6.38
N ASN A 765 7.10 26.48 6.45
CA ASN A 765 6.10 27.18 7.25
C ASN A 765 5.30 26.21 8.13
N LYS A 766 4.97 26.66 9.35
CA LYS A 766 3.90 26.07 10.15
C LYS A 766 2.57 26.64 9.68
N VAL A 767 1.73 25.80 9.10
CA VAL A 767 0.47 26.19 8.45
C VAL A 767 -0.71 25.77 9.34
N LYS A 768 -1.63 26.70 9.57
CA LYS A 768 -2.93 26.46 10.22
C LYS A 768 -4.04 26.51 9.17
N LYS A 769 -4.88 25.48 9.10
CA LYS A 769 -6.07 25.41 8.23
C LYS A 769 -7.30 25.02 9.04
N TRP A 770 -8.48 25.37 8.56
CA TRP A 770 -9.75 24.98 9.16
C TRP A 770 -10.36 23.80 8.40
N VAL A 771 -10.81 22.79 9.14
CA VAL A 771 -11.52 21.64 8.60
C VAL A 771 -13.00 21.80 8.94
N ALA A 772 -13.86 21.63 7.93
CA ALA A 772 -15.30 21.67 8.07
C ALA A 772 -15.88 20.24 8.10
N ARG A 773 -16.76 19.96 9.07
CA ARG A 773 -17.46 18.68 9.20
C ARG A 773 -18.92 18.90 9.65
N PRO A 774 -19.91 18.22 9.06
CA PRO A 774 -21.28 18.24 9.56
C PRO A 774 -21.36 17.55 10.93
N GLY A 775 -22.26 18.01 11.80
CA GLY A 775 -22.45 17.45 13.15
C GLY A 775 -22.81 15.96 13.13
N SER A 776 -23.48 15.49 12.07
CA SER A 776 -23.81 14.08 11.88
C SER A 776 -22.59 13.15 11.85
N GLN A 777 -21.42 13.67 11.46
CA GLN A 777 -20.14 12.94 11.49
C GLN A 777 -19.48 12.93 12.87
N LEU A 778 -19.76 13.95 13.69
CA LEU A 778 -19.04 14.22 14.93
C LEU A 778 -19.81 13.76 16.18
N GLN A 779 -21.14 13.64 16.08
CA GLN A 779 -22.05 13.53 17.23
C GLN A 779 -21.78 12.38 18.21
N ARG A 780 -21.03 11.36 17.81
CA ARG A 780 -20.67 10.21 18.66
C ARG A 780 -19.45 10.48 19.55
N TYR A 781 -18.72 11.54 19.29
CA TYR A 781 -17.34 11.74 19.76
C TYR A 781 -17.10 13.16 20.31
N VAL A 782 -18.18 13.87 20.63
CA VAL A 782 -18.15 15.26 21.07
C VAL A 782 -18.80 15.39 22.43
N ASP A 783 -18.07 16.03 23.35
CA ASP A 783 -18.56 16.39 24.69
C ASP A 783 -18.31 17.88 24.98
N ALA A 784 -19.04 18.42 25.95
CA ALA A 784 -18.91 19.80 26.42
C ALA A 784 -17.90 19.90 27.58
N THR A 785 -16.64 19.58 27.32
CA THR A 785 -15.56 19.49 28.31
C THR A 785 -14.69 20.76 28.42
N GLY A 786 -14.84 21.69 27.47
CA GLY A 786 -14.00 22.90 27.39
C GLY A 786 -14.36 24.02 28.38
N THR A 787 -13.49 25.03 28.45
CA THR A 787 -13.73 26.24 29.25
C THR A 787 -15.07 26.89 28.83
N ALA A 788 -15.95 27.17 29.79
CA ALA A 788 -17.31 27.70 29.56
C ALA A 788 -18.27 26.77 28.76
N GLY A 789 -18.02 25.45 28.73
CA GLY A 789 -18.93 24.47 28.11
C GLY A 789 -18.83 24.41 26.58
N GLN A 790 -17.64 24.72 26.03
CA GLN A 790 -17.36 24.57 24.61
C GLN A 790 -17.38 23.08 24.21
N LEU A 791 -17.98 22.79 23.06
CA LEU A 791 -17.98 21.47 22.43
C LEU A 791 -16.57 21.11 21.93
N GLU A 792 -16.09 19.93 22.26
CA GLU A 792 -14.78 19.42 21.87
C GLU A 792 -14.90 18.00 21.31
N ILE A 793 -14.21 17.72 20.20
CA ILE A 793 -13.99 16.33 19.76
C ILE A 793 -13.01 15.70 20.75
N GLN A 794 -13.40 14.60 21.38
CA GLN A 794 -12.62 13.98 22.44
C GLN A 794 -11.34 13.32 21.90
N GLN A 795 -10.27 13.33 22.70
CA GLN A 795 -9.09 12.51 22.50
C GLN A 795 -9.46 11.03 22.30
N GLY A 796 -8.71 10.33 21.44
CA GLY A 796 -8.97 8.94 21.06
C GLY A 796 -10.08 8.75 20.00
N SER A 797 -10.84 9.80 19.68
CA SER A 797 -11.92 9.71 18.70
C SER A 797 -11.42 9.43 17.28
N PRO A 798 -12.09 8.57 16.49
CA PRO A 798 -11.70 8.32 15.11
C PRO A 798 -12.03 9.52 14.23
N ARG A 799 -11.11 9.89 13.34
CA ARG A 799 -11.25 10.99 12.38
C ARG A 799 -12.06 10.55 11.16
N LEU A 800 -13.33 10.20 11.35
CA LEU A 800 -14.21 9.66 10.30
C LEU A 800 -14.34 10.58 9.07
N GLY A 801 -14.27 11.91 9.26
CA GLY A 801 -14.27 12.86 8.15
C GLY A 801 -13.04 12.77 7.23
N ASN A 802 -11.94 12.14 7.65
CA ASN A 802 -10.82 11.86 6.76
C ASN A 802 -11.18 10.76 5.76
N LEU A 803 -12.12 9.86 6.09
CA LEU A 803 -12.58 8.81 5.16
C LEU A 803 -13.26 9.41 3.93
N THR A 804 -14.08 10.45 4.12
CA THR A 804 -14.65 11.18 2.99
C THR A 804 -13.60 11.83 2.10
N ASP A 805 -12.55 12.37 2.71
CA ASP A 805 -11.46 13.01 1.98
C ASP A 805 -10.59 11.98 1.24
N LEU A 806 -10.71 10.69 1.58
CA LEU A 806 -10.04 9.56 0.93
C LEU A 806 -10.84 8.96 -0.22
N SER A 807 -12.17 8.92 -0.16
CA SER A 807 -13.01 8.34 -1.22
C SER A 807 -12.70 8.93 -2.60
N ARG A 808 -12.54 8.08 -3.62
CA ARG A 808 -12.27 8.50 -5.00
C ARG A 808 -13.22 7.79 -5.97
N PRO A 809 -14.11 8.53 -6.67
CA PRO A 809 -14.86 7.97 -7.78
C PRO A 809 -13.93 7.67 -8.96
N LYS A 810 -14.34 6.76 -9.84
CA LYS A 810 -13.72 6.65 -11.17
C LYS A 810 -14.02 7.92 -11.98
N ALA A 811 -13.10 8.33 -12.84
CA ALA A 811 -13.34 9.42 -13.79
C ALA A 811 -14.51 9.06 -14.73
N SER A 812 -15.16 10.07 -15.33
CA SER A 812 -16.34 9.85 -16.21
C SER A 812 -16.05 8.94 -17.40
N ASP A 813 -14.81 8.90 -17.87
CA ASP A 813 -14.28 8.05 -18.94
C ASP A 813 -13.40 6.90 -18.42
N GLY A 814 -13.25 6.77 -17.10
CA GLY A 814 -12.32 5.84 -16.45
C GLY A 814 -12.93 4.52 -15.97
N ASN A 815 -14.23 4.29 -16.19
CA ASN A 815 -14.94 3.04 -15.83
C ASN A 815 -15.26 2.19 -17.07
N ALA A 816 -14.25 1.85 -17.85
CA ALA A 816 -14.41 1.11 -19.11
C ALA A 816 -15.03 -0.29 -18.90
N THR A 817 -14.96 -0.85 -17.70
CA THR A 817 -15.56 -2.16 -17.38
C THR A 817 -17.03 -2.08 -16.95
N GLY A 818 -17.56 -0.89 -16.67
CA GLY A 818 -18.92 -0.73 -16.14
C GLY A 818 -19.14 -1.28 -14.73
N THR A 819 -18.06 -1.55 -13.97
CA THR A 819 -18.12 -2.15 -12.63
C THR A 819 -18.37 -1.11 -11.53
N ALA A 820 -17.61 -1.13 -10.43
CA ALA A 820 -17.79 -0.23 -9.30
C ALA A 820 -17.63 1.25 -9.69
N ALA A 821 -18.47 2.12 -9.12
CA ALA A 821 -18.39 3.56 -9.34
C ALA A 821 -17.20 4.20 -8.59
N GLN A 822 -16.84 3.64 -7.43
CA GLN A 822 -15.69 4.09 -6.64
C GLN A 822 -14.46 3.25 -6.98
N ARG A 823 -13.32 3.90 -7.24
CA ARG A 823 -12.03 3.19 -7.33
C ARG A 823 -11.41 2.95 -5.95
N LEU A 824 -11.68 3.84 -5.00
CA LEU A 824 -11.21 3.74 -3.61
C LEU A 824 -12.32 4.22 -2.67
N TYR A 825 -12.73 3.39 -1.74
CA TYR A 825 -13.80 3.71 -0.78
C TYR A 825 -13.48 3.17 0.61
N PRO A 826 -13.07 4.02 1.56
CA PRO A 826 -12.74 3.59 2.91
C PRO A 826 -13.93 3.65 3.85
N THR A 827 -13.92 2.75 4.82
CA THR A 827 -14.92 2.57 5.87
C THR A 827 -14.20 2.29 7.19
N PHE A 828 -14.87 2.54 8.31
CA PHE A 828 -14.38 2.21 9.65
C PHE A 828 -15.30 1.16 10.27
N GLU A 829 -14.72 0.04 10.67
CA GLU A 829 -15.40 -1.08 11.30
C GLU A 829 -15.06 -1.06 12.80
N ALA A 830 -15.96 -0.50 13.60
CA ALA A 830 -15.81 -0.46 15.05
C ALA A 830 -15.89 -1.87 15.66
N ASN A 831 -15.09 -2.11 16.70
CA ASN A 831 -15.08 -3.36 17.46
C ASN A 831 -15.27 -3.05 18.95
N GLY A 832 -16.52 -3.02 19.41
CA GLY A 832 -16.87 -2.61 20.78
C GLY A 832 -17.04 -1.10 20.94
N ALA A 833 -16.97 -0.63 22.19
CA ALA A 833 -17.17 0.78 22.55
C ALA A 833 -15.91 1.64 22.34
N ASP A 834 -14.74 1.03 22.47
CA ASP A 834 -13.45 1.69 22.29
C ASP A 834 -13.07 1.72 20.80
N PRO A 835 -12.99 2.91 20.15
CA PRO A 835 -12.62 3.03 18.75
C PRO A 835 -11.20 2.53 18.44
N HIS A 836 -10.30 2.45 19.42
CA HIS A 836 -8.93 1.95 19.24
C HIS A 836 -8.88 0.46 18.89
N ASN A 837 -9.94 -0.29 19.17
CA ASN A 837 -10.06 -1.71 18.81
C ASN A 837 -10.65 -1.92 17.40
N GLY A 838 -11.12 -0.86 16.74
CA GLY A 838 -11.70 -0.92 15.40
C GLY A 838 -10.65 -1.00 14.28
N GLN A 839 -11.09 -1.38 13.08
CA GLN A 839 -10.23 -1.47 11.90
C GLN A 839 -10.74 -0.61 10.75
N PHE A 840 -9.83 -0.16 9.90
CA PHE A 840 -10.17 0.52 8.65
C PHE A 840 -10.21 -0.48 7.51
N ARG A 841 -11.28 -0.43 6.70
CA ARG A 841 -11.40 -1.21 5.48
C ARG A 841 -11.53 -0.30 4.27
N VAL A 842 -10.67 -0.50 3.27
CA VAL A 842 -10.64 0.24 2.02
C VAL A 842 -11.05 -0.66 0.87
N TYR A 843 -12.21 -0.43 0.27
CA TYR A 843 -12.66 -1.14 -0.92
C TYR A 843 -12.01 -0.55 -2.18
N LEU A 844 -11.59 -1.43 -3.09
CA LEU A 844 -10.83 -1.11 -4.30
C LEU A 844 -11.61 -1.60 -5.53
N GLY A 845 -12.00 -0.67 -6.40
CA GLY A 845 -13.03 -0.93 -7.43
C GLY A 845 -12.56 -1.03 -8.87
N ASN A 846 -11.29 -0.80 -9.17
CA ASN A 846 -10.77 -1.00 -10.53
C ASN A 846 -10.77 -2.49 -10.90
N ASN A 847 -11.20 -2.79 -12.12
CA ASN A 847 -11.37 -4.13 -12.64
C ASN A 847 -10.91 -4.22 -14.11
N GLY A 848 -10.78 -5.44 -14.61
CA GLY A 848 -10.68 -5.76 -16.04
C GLY A 848 -11.91 -6.55 -16.49
N SER A 849 -12.25 -6.46 -17.77
CA SER A 849 -13.37 -7.18 -18.39
C SER A 849 -12.92 -7.79 -19.72
N LEU A 850 -13.08 -9.10 -19.86
CA LEU A 850 -12.86 -9.85 -21.09
C LEU A 850 -14.22 -10.25 -21.68
N GLN A 851 -14.49 -9.81 -22.91
CA GLN A 851 -15.69 -10.22 -23.63
C GLN A 851 -15.44 -11.47 -24.46
N VAL A 852 -16.26 -12.49 -24.21
CA VAL A 852 -16.19 -13.76 -24.92
C VAL A 852 -17.46 -13.96 -25.74
N PRO A 853 -17.37 -14.17 -27.06
CA PRO A 853 -18.53 -14.46 -27.90
C PRO A 853 -19.20 -15.78 -27.49
N THR A 854 -20.54 -15.83 -27.54
CA THR A 854 -21.32 -17.06 -27.26
C THR A 854 -21.70 -17.86 -28.50
N VAL A 855 -21.40 -17.32 -29.69
CA VAL A 855 -21.72 -17.92 -30.99
C VAL A 855 -20.55 -17.69 -31.95
N GLN A 856 -20.22 -18.72 -32.74
CA GLN A 856 -19.23 -18.61 -33.81
C GLN A 856 -19.79 -17.81 -35.00
N PRO A 857 -19.06 -16.80 -35.53
CA PRO A 857 -19.38 -16.20 -36.82
C PRO A 857 -19.42 -17.26 -37.91
N THR A 858 -20.25 -17.06 -38.93
CA THR A 858 -20.35 -17.98 -40.08
C THR A 858 -20.18 -17.19 -41.37
N THR A 859 -19.20 -17.60 -42.19
CA THR A 859 -18.93 -16.99 -43.48
C THR A 859 -19.36 -17.94 -44.59
N LEU A 860 -20.27 -17.49 -45.45
CA LEU A 860 -20.53 -18.14 -46.74
C LEU A 860 -19.38 -17.77 -47.68
N THR A 861 -18.70 -18.77 -48.23
CA THR A 861 -17.62 -18.54 -49.21
C THR A 861 -18.18 -18.01 -50.54
N VAL A 862 -17.30 -17.58 -51.45
CA VAL A 862 -17.69 -17.07 -52.78
C VAL A 862 -18.64 -18.04 -53.51
N ASP A 863 -18.33 -19.33 -53.48
CA ASP A 863 -19.10 -20.38 -54.14
C ASP A 863 -20.41 -20.74 -53.41
N GLN A 864 -20.65 -20.17 -52.23
CA GLN A 864 -21.86 -20.37 -51.41
C GLN A 864 -22.70 -19.10 -51.29
N ALA A 865 -22.13 -17.92 -51.58
CA ALA A 865 -22.79 -16.64 -51.41
C ALA A 865 -23.88 -16.45 -52.47
N LEU A 866 -23.54 -16.15 -53.72
CA LEU A 866 -24.49 -15.95 -54.82
C LEU A 866 -23.81 -16.23 -56.16
N ALA A 867 -24.48 -16.98 -57.02
CA ALA A 867 -24.13 -17.13 -58.42
C ALA A 867 -25.17 -16.42 -59.31
N VAL A 868 -24.70 -15.77 -60.36
CA VAL A 868 -25.53 -15.16 -61.40
C VAL A 868 -25.19 -15.83 -62.70
N THR A 869 -26.14 -16.58 -63.24
CA THR A 869 -25.99 -17.30 -64.50
C THR A 869 -26.64 -16.51 -65.61
N LYS A 870 -25.90 -16.29 -66.68
CA LYS A 870 -26.42 -15.68 -67.90
C LYS A 870 -26.44 -16.72 -69.02
N HIS A 871 -27.59 -16.86 -69.67
CA HIS A 871 -27.74 -17.58 -70.93
C HIS A 871 -27.89 -16.57 -72.07
N LEU A 872 -26.94 -16.56 -73.00
CA LEU A 872 -27.02 -15.73 -74.21
C LEU A 872 -27.33 -16.63 -75.42
N GLN A 873 -28.49 -16.44 -76.05
CA GLN A 873 -28.90 -17.20 -77.25
C GLN A 873 -28.81 -16.30 -78.49
N GLY A 874 -28.01 -16.68 -79.48
CA GLY A 874 -27.87 -15.82 -80.66
C GLY A 874 -26.69 -16.15 -81.55
N LYS A 875 -26.41 -15.23 -82.48
CA LYS A 875 -25.20 -15.28 -83.33
C LYS A 875 -24.03 -14.56 -82.65
N GLU A 876 -22.85 -14.64 -83.26
CA GLU A 876 -21.63 -13.94 -82.82
C GLU A 876 -21.85 -12.43 -82.64
N LEU A 877 -21.47 -11.89 -81.47
CA LEU A 877 -21.50 -10.44 -81.16
C LEU A 877 -20.55 -9.68 -82.11
N SER A 878 -20.79 -8.39 -82.37
CA SER A 878 -19.94 -7.61 -83.29
C SER A 878 -18.52 -7.36 -82.72
N ASP A 879 -17.47 -7.35 -83.56
CA ASP A 879 -16.05 -7.09 -83.24
C ASP A 879 -15.72 -5.73 -82.54
N ASP A 880 -16.72 -4.97 -82.11
CA ASP A 880 -16.51 -3.72 -81.37
C ASP A 880 -16.19 -4.05 -79.91
N THR A 881 -14.92 -3.95 -79.54
CA THR A 881 -14.42 -4.24 -78.18
C THR A 881 -14.99 -3.32 -77.08
N ASN A 882 -15.74 -2.26 -77.43
CA ASN A 882 -16.51 -1.48 -76.45
C ASN A 882 -17.91 -2.06 -76.18
N ALA A 883 -18.37 -3.03 -76.98
CA ALA A 883 -19.67 -3.70 -76.87
C ALA A 883 -19.60 -5.05 -76.12
N ASP A 884 -18.39 -5.53 -75.79
CA ASP A 884 -18.18 -6.78 -75.04
C ASP A 884 -18.51 -6.65 -73.54
N ASN A 885 -18.65 -5.43 -73.02
CA ASN A 885 -19.06 -5.13 -71.64
C ASN A 885 -20.58 -4.84 -71.49
N ASN A 886 -21.42 -5.22 -72.46
CA ASN A 886 -22.81 -4.74 -72.55
C ASN A 886 -23.83 -5.41 -71.61
N PHE A 887 -23.41 -6.34 -70.76
CA PHE A 887 -24.30 -7.02 -69.81
C PHE A 887 -23.81 -6.76 -68.39
N GLU A 888 -24.23 -5.61 -67.90
CA GLU A 888 -24.04 -5.16 -66.54
C GLU A 888 -25.21 -5.68 -65.68
N PHE A 889 -24.89 -6.17 -64.49
CA PHE A 889 -25.85 -6.67 -63.52
C PHE A 889 -25.68 -5.91 -62.21
N THR A 890 -26.77 -5.84 -61.45
CA THR A 890 -26.80 -5.17 -60.16
C THR A 890 -27.21 -6.14 -59.06
N VAL A 891 -26.59 -6.01 -57.88
CA VAL A 891 -27.08 -6.55 -56.62
C VAL A 891 -27.41 -5.36 -55.71
N ALA A 892 -28.69 -5.03 -55.61
CA ALA A 892 -29.19 -3.89 -54.86
C ALA A 892 -29.71 -4.34 -53.47
N PRO A 893 -29.08 -3.92 -52.36
CA PRO A 893 -29.59 -4.23 -51.02
C PRO A 893 -30.95 -3.59 -50.79
N GLN A 894 -31.84 -4.30 -50.08
CA GLN A 894 -33.20 -3.84 -49.78
C GLN A 894 -33.44 -3.80 -48.27
N GLN A 895 -34.39 -2.96 -47.86
CA GLN A 895 -34.92 -3.00 -46.49
C GLN A 895 -35.78 -4.25 -46.32
N THR A 896 -35.53 -5.01 -45.24
CA THR A 896 -36.29 -6.22 -44.91
C THR A 896 -37.26 -5.92 -43.76
N MET A 897 -38.51 -6.35 -43.91
CA MET A 897 -39.56 -6.26 -42.88
C MET A 897 -39.97 -7.65 -42.41
N ASP A 898 -40.32 -7.78 -41.14
CA ASP A 898 -40.97 -8.98 -40.62
C ASP A 898 -42.46 -9.04 -41.00
N ASP A 899 -43.13 -10.15 -40.67
CA ASP A 899 -44.56 -10.39 -40.92
C ASP A 899 -45.49 -9.35 -40.24
N SER A 900 -44.98 -8.58 -39.29
CA SER A 900 -45.71 -7.49 -38.62
C SER A 900 -45.53 -6.12 -39.27
N GLY A 901 -44.71 -6.04 -40.33
CA GLY A 901 -44.37 -4.80 -41.04
C GLY A 901 -43.30 -3.97 -40.34
N LYS A 902 -42.59 -4.53 -39.34
CA LYS A 902 -41.48 -3.86 -38.65
C LYS A 902 -40.18 -4.13 -39.42
N THR A 903 -39.35 -3.11 -39.55
CA THR A 903 -38.01 -3.25 -40.14
C THR A 903 -37.12 -4.10 -39.25
N VAL A 904 -36.60 -5.19 -39.82
CA VAL A 904 -35.61 -6.07 -39.16
C VAL A 904 -34.19 -5.81 -39.64
N THR A 905 -34.03 -5.33 -40.88
CA THR A 905 -32.73 -4.98 -41.47
C THR A 905 -32.90 -3.76 -42.38
N THR A 906 -32.00 -2.78 -42.30
CA THR A 906 -31.99 -1.64 -43.22
C THR A 906 -31.27 -1.98 -44.53
N ALA A 907 -31.52 -1.23 -45.61
CA ALA A 907 -30.78 -1.41 -46.86
C ALA A 907 -29.28 -1.09 -46.71
N GLU A 908 -28.91 -0.20 -45.77
CA GLU A 908 -27.51 0.12 -45.46
C GLU A 908 -26.81 -1.05 -44.76
N ASP A 909 -27.46 -1.67 -43.76
CA ASP A 909 -26.94 -2.87 -43.08
C ASP A 909 -26.75 -4.04 -44.05
N ALA A 910 -27.67 -4.21 -45.01
CA ALA A 910 -27.54 -5.21 -46.06
C ALA A 910 -26.44 -4.86 -47.07
N GLY A 911 -26.30 -3.59 -47.44
CA GLY A 911 -25.19 -3.13 -48.26
C GLY A 911 -23.83 -3.37 -47.61
N ALA A 912 -23.70 -3.19 -46.30
CA ALA A 912 -22.46 -3.44 -45.56
C ALA A 912 -21.99 -4.91 -45.57
N LYS A 913 -22.91 -5.85 -45.81
CA LYS A 913 -22.58 -7.28 -45.99
C LYS A 913 -22.02 -7.59 -47.38
N LEU A 914 -22.30 -6.75 -48.39
CA LEU A 914 -21.73 -6.85 -49.72
C LEU A 914 -20.35 -6.17 -49.71
N GLN A 915 -19.26 -6.95 -49.78
CA GLN A 915 -17.91 -6.40 -49.96
C GLN A 915 -17.46 -6.59 -51.41
N PRO A 916 -17.38 -5.53 -52.24
CA PRO A 916 -16.90 -5.64 -53.63
C PRO A 916 -15.42 -6.03 -53.66
N SER A 917 -14.99 -6.88 -54.61
CA SER A 917 -13.56 -7.21 -54.80
C SER A 917 -12.75 -6.10 -55.45
N ASP A 918 -13.37 -5.29 -56.30
CA ASP A 918 -12.66 -4.30 -57.11
C ASP A 918 -13.24 -2.91 -56.88
N THR A 919 -12.35 -1.94 -56.72
CA THR A 919 -12.69 -0.51 -56.58
C THR A 919 -13.34 0.08 -57.83
N SER A 920 -13.38 -0.66 -58.94
CA SER A 920 -14.13 -0.33 -60.17
C SER A 920 -15.61 -0.74 -60.14
N ASP A 921 -16.01 -1.65 -59.24
CA ASP A 921 -17.31 -2.34 -59.27
C ASP A 921 -18.27 -1.80 -58.19
N GLY A 922 -17.80 -0.84 -57.38
CA GLY A 922 -18.61 -0.11 -56.41
C GLY A 922 -19.18 1.17 -57.01
N SER A 923 -20.50 1.28 -57.09
CA SER A 923 -21.17 2.57 -57.35
C SER A 923 -21.24 3.39 -56.04
N ASN A 924 -21.20 4.71 -56.15
CA ASN A 924 -21.42 5.65 -55.03
C ASN A 924 -22.88 5.63 -54.50
N ASP A 925 -23.75 4.77 -55.03
CA ASP A 925 -25.17 4.67 -54.68
C ASP A 925 -25.53 3.48 -53.76
N GLY A 926 -24.55 2.67 -53.34
CA GLY A 926 -24.77 1.52 -52.45
C GLY A 926 -25.27 0.25 -53.13
N THR A 927 -25.28 0.19 -54.47
CA THR A 927 -25.54 -1.00 -55.27
C THR A 927 -24.23 -1.60 -55.78
N LEU A 928 -24.13 -2.93 -55.80
CA LEU A 928 -22.99 -3.63 -56.40
C LEU A 928 -23.24 -3.80 -57.90
N HIS A 929 -22.34 -3.31 -58.73
CA HIS A 929 -22.40 -3.44 -60.20
C HIS A 929 -21.30 -4.38 -60.66
N PHE A 930 -21.61 -5.29 -61.58
CA PHE A 930 -20.62 -6.21 -62.12
C PHE A 930 -20.96 -6.59 -63.56
N ASN A 931 -19.93 -6.87 -64.35
CA ASN A 931 -20.08 -7.20 -65.77
C ASN A 931 -19.80 -8.68 -66.03
N ASN A 932 -20.38 -9.21 -67.11
CA ASN A 932 -20.02 -10.52 -67.62
C ASN A 932 -18.74 -10.46 -68.47
N ASP A 933 -17.58 -10.36 -67.83
CA ASP A 933 -16.27 -10.27 -68.50
C ASP A 933 -15.88 -11.54 -69.30
N ALA A 934 -16.58 -12.65 -69.06
CA ALA A 934 -16.31 -13.96 -69.64
C ALA A 934 -17.30 -14.35 -70.75
N ALA A 935 -18.07 -13.41 -71.30
CA ALA A 935 -18.98 -13.69 -72.41
C ALA A 935 -18.19 -14.26 -73.62
N SER A 936 -18.27 -15.57 -73.84
CA SER A 936 -17.55 -16.24 -74.95
C SER A 936 -18.46 -16.50 -76.15
N MET A 937 -17.90 -16.22 -77.32
CA MET A 937 -18.49 -16.22 -78.66
C MET A 937 -18.68 -17.63 -79.20
N VAL A 938 -19.93 -18.12 -79.26
CA VAL A 938 -20.27 -19.36 -79.99
C VAL A 938 -21.64 -19.19 -80.65
N ASP A 939 -21.79 -19.63 -81.90
CA ASP A 939 -23.11 -19.72 -82.57
C ASP A 939 -23.98 -20.74 -81.81
N GLY A 940 -25.01 -20.26 -81.09
CA GLY A 940 -25.83 -21.08 -80.20
C GLY A 940 -26.14 -20.43 -78.85
N THR A 941 -26.29 -21.26 -77.81
CA THR A 941 -26.49 -20.81 -76.41
C THR A 941 -25.15 -20.81 -75.67
N SER A 942 -24.67 -19.63 -75.27
CA SER A 942 -23.52 -19.48 -74.37
C SER A 942 -24.03 -19.32 -72.93
N THR A 943 -23.36 -19.96 -71.96
CA THR A 943 -23.70 -19.85 -70.53
C THR A 943 -22.48 -19.39 -69.75
N SER A 944 -22.63 -18.29 -69.01
CA SER A 944 -21.61 -17.71 -68.15
C SER A 944 -22.12 -17.68 -66.70
N VAL A 945 -21.32 -18.15 -65.74
CA VAL A 945 -21.64 -18.09 -64.31
C VAL A 945 -20.70 -17.09 -63.64
N MET A 946 -21.28 -16.09 -62.97
CA MET A 946 -20.59 -15.01 -62.28
C MET A 946 -20.81 -15.12 -60.78
N HIS A 947 -19.80 -14.79 -59.98
CA HIS A 947 -19.91 -14.73 -58.52
C HIS A 947 -19.65 -13.30 -58.06
N PRO A 948 -20.68 -12.44 -57.99
CA PRO A 948 -20.50 -11.03 -57.69
C PRO A 948 -19.98 -10.77 -56.26
N ILE A 949 -20.15 -11.73 -55.34
CA ILE A 949 -19.72 -11.62 -53.94
C ILE A 949 -18.41 -12.40 -53.73
N THR A 950 -17.30 -11.74 -53.99
CA THR A 950 -15.95 -12.32 -54.10
C THR A 950 -15.18 -12.43 -52.78
N GLN A 951 -15.64 -11.78 -51.71
CA GLN A 951 -15.13 -11.99 -50.35
C GLN A 951 -16.03 -12.90 -49.50
N GLY A 952 -17.14 -13.38 -50.06
CA GLY A 952 -18.17 -14.10 -49.32
C GLY A 952 -19.08 -13.21 -48.47
N LEU A 953 -19.98 -13.82 -47.69
CA LEU A 953 -20.88 -13.13 -46.76
C LEU A 953 -20.61 -13.60 -45.33
N THR A 954 -20.15 -12.70 -44.46
CA THR A 954 -19.93 -13.01 -43.04
C THR A 954 -21.09 -12.57 -42.18
N PHE A 955 -21.67 -13.54 -41.47
CA PHE A 955 -22.70 -13.33 -40.47
C PHE A 955 -22.13 -13.48 -39.06
N THR A 956 -22.51 -12.55 -38.19
CA THR A 956 -22.12 -12.50 -36.78
C THR A 956 -23.35 -12.64 -35.89
N VAL A 957 -23.12 -12.64 -34.60
CA VAL A 957 -24.17 -12.70 -33.58
C VAL A 957 -25.15 -11.51 -33.63
N ASP A 958 -24.72 -10.34 -34.12
CA ASP A 958 -25.59 -9.18 -34.35
C ASP A 958 -26.65 -9.43 -35.44
N ASP A 959 -26.48 -10.49 -36.21
CA ASP A 959 -27.35 -10.84 -37.33
C ASP A 959 -28.47 -11.80 -36.94
N ILE A 960 -28.48 -12.31 -35.71
CA ILE A 960 -29.50 -13.27 -35.26
C ILE A 960 -30.90 -12.65 -35.38
N ASN A 961 -31.82 -13.41 -35.99
CA ASN A 961 -33.20 -13.01 -36.30
C ASN A 961 -33.31 -11.86 -37.32
N LYS A 962 -32.22 -11.53 -38.02
CA LYS A 962 -32.25 -10.63 -39.18
C LYS A 962 -32.35 -11.43 -40.48
N ALA A 963 -32.88 -10.76 -41.50
CA ALA A 963 -32.90 -11.26 -42.86
C ALA A 963 -32.36 -10.19 -43.81
N TYR A 964 -31.47 -10.58 -44.71
CA TYR A 964 -30.77 -9.71 -45.65
C TYR A 964 -31.31 -9.93 -47.05
N THR A 965 -32.05 -8.96 -47.59
CA THR A 965 -32.70 -9.06 -48.90
C THR A 965 -31.93 -8.27 -49.95
N TYR A 966 -31.71 -8.91 -51.10
CA TYR A 966 -31.04 -8.33 -52.26
C TYR A 966 -31.92 -8.50 -53.51
N LYS A 967 -31.99 -7.46 -54.33
CA LYS A 967 -32.55 -7.54 -55.68
C LYS A 967 -31.44 -7.69 -56.68
N VAL A 968 -31.55 -8.71 -57.53
CA VAL A 968 -30.61 -8.94 -58.63
C VAL A 968 -31.32 -8.64 -59.93
N ALA A 969 -30.76 -7.76 -60.74
CA ALA A 969 -31.35 -7.35 -62.02
C ALA A 969 -30.26 -7.09 -63.05
N GLU A 970 -30.59 -7.33 -64.32
CA GLU A 970 -29.78 -6.87 -65.44
C GLU A 970 -30.04 -5.38 -65.71
N VAL A 971 -28.98 -4.63 -66.00
CA VAL A 971 -29.06 -3.20 -66.36
C VAL A 971 -29.37 -3.09 -67.85
N VAL A 972 -30.49 -2.44 -68.18
CA VAL A 972 -30.87 -2.16 -69.57
C VAL A 972 -30.39 -0.76 -69.97
N PRO A 973 -29.46 -0.62 -70.94
CA PRO A 973 -28.99 0.69 -71.39
C PRO A 973 -30.10 1.49 -72.10
N GLY A 974 -30.16 2.80 -71.82
CA GLY A 974 -31.14 3.70 -72.45
C GLY A 974 -31.01 3.83 -73.98
N ASP A 975 -29.78 3.74 -74.49
CA ASP A 975 -29.44 3.56 -75.91
C ASP A 975 -28.74 2.19 -76.06
N HIS A 976 -29.50 1.12 -76.31
CA HIS A 976 -28.91 -0.21 -76.50
C HIS A 976 -28.59 -0.47 -77.99
N PRO A 977 -27.52 -1.23 -78.29
CA PRO A 977 -27.19 -1.58 -79.66
C PRO A 977 -28.31 -2.40 -80.32
N VAL A 978 -28.57 -2.12 -81.60
CA VAL A 978 -29.60 -2.83 -82.37
C VAL A 978 -29.28 -4.32 -82.40
N GLY A 979 -30.21 -5.15 -81.94
CA GLY A 979 -30.09 -6.61 -81.97
C GLY A 979 -29.91 -7.29 -80.62
N TYR A 980 -29.68 -6.55 -79.54
CA TYR A 980 -29.60 -7.10 -78.17
C TYR A 980 -30.98 -7.08 -77.51
N ASP A 981 -31.37 -8.21 -76.89
CA ASP A 981 -32.55 -8.34 -76.04
C ASP A 981 -32.12 -8.60 -74.60
N TYR A 982 -32.63 -7.78 -73.67
CA TYR A 982 -32.27 -7.80 -72.26
C TYR A 982 -33.35 -8.48 -71.42
N ASP A 983 -32.93 -9.19 -70.37
CA ASP A 983 -33.85 -9.82 -69.44
C ASP A 983 -34.22 -8.83 -68.34
N GLU A 984 -35.42 -8.24 -68.45
CA GLU A 984 -35.93 -7.27 -67.48
C GLU A 984 -36.40 -7.92 -66.16
N THR A 985 -36.26 -9.24 -65.99
CA THR A 985 -36.67 -9.94 -64.77
C THR A 985 -35.83 -9.46 -63.59
N THR A 986 -36.48 -9.18 -62.45
CA THR A 986 -35.81 -8.88 -61.19
C THR A 986 -35.98 -10.06 -60.25
N HIS A 987 -34.85 -10.63 -59.81
CA HIS A 987 -34.82 -11.72 -58.85
C HIS A 987 -34.63 -11.19 -57.42
N THR A 988 -35.15 -11.91 -56.43
CA THR A 988 -34.99 -11.58 -55.01
C THR A 988 -34.25 -12.69 -54.28
N VAL A 989 -33.14 -12.36 -53.63
CA VAL A 989 -32.37 -13.28 -52.80
C VAL A 989 -32.45 -12.84 -51.34
N VAL A 990 -32.74 -13.76 -50.42
CA VAL A 990 -32.85 -13.46 -48.99
C VAL A 990 -32.00 -14.43 -48.19
N TYR A 991 -31.13 -13.91 -47.32
CA TYR A 991 -30.35 -14.68 -46.34
C TYR A 991 -30.92 -14.42 -44.95
N SER A 992 -31.55 -15.43 -44.35
CA SER A 992 -32.12 -15.37 -43.01
C SER A 992 -31.17 -16.01 -42.02
N VAL A 993 -30.85 -15.31 -40.93
CA VAL A 993 -29.89 -15.77 -39.94
C VAL A 993 -30.60 -16.14 -38.65
N SER A 994 -30.40 -17.37 -38.20
CA SER A 994 -30.93 -17.88 -36.94
C SER A 994 -29.82 -18.50 -36.09
N ARG A 995 -30.13 -18.83 -34.84
CA ARG A 995 -29.20 -19.52 -33.93
C ARG A 995 -29.75 -20.92 -33.64
N GLN A 996 -28.91 -21.94 -33.83
CA GLN A 996 -29.19 -23.31 -33.37
C GLN A 996 -27.93 -23.90 -32.74
N ASN A 997 -28.04 -24.48 -31.54
CA ASN A 997 -26.94 -25.15 -30.82
C ASN A 997 -25.61 -24.33 -30.78
N SER A 998 -25.72 -23.01 -30.56
CA SER A 998 -24.58 -22.06 -30.54
C SER A 998 -23.77 -21.93 -31.83
N GLN A 999 -24.37 -22.30 -32.95
CA GLN A 999 -23.92 -21.94 -34.30
C GLN A 999 -24.96 -21.04 -34.97
N LEU A 1000 -24.50 -20.17 -35.86
CA LEU A 1000 -25.38 -19.45 -36.76
C LEU A 1000 -25.81 -20.40 -37.88
N VAL A 1001 -27.10 -20.42 -38.18
CA VAL A 1001 -27.68 -21.14 -39.29
C VAL A 1001 -28.20 -20.11 -40.28
N ILE A 1002 -27.74 -20.22 -41.53
CA ILE A 1002 -28.12 -19.32 -42.62
C ILE A 1002 -29.03 -20.09 -43.57
N GLU A 1003 -30.26 -19.62 -43.68
CA GLU A 1003 -31.23 -20.11 -44.66
C GLU A 1003 -31.31 -19.13 -45.82
N VAL A 1004 -31.23 -19.63 -47.06
CA VAL A 1004 -31.25 -18.78 -48.25
C VAL A 1004 -32.45 -19.11 -49.11
N THR A 1005 -33.14 -18.08 -49.58
CA THR A 1005 -34.20 -18.22 -50.58
C THR A 1005 -33.89 -17.40 -51.83
N VAL A 1006 -34.09 -17.98 -53.01
CA VAL A 1006 -34.08 -17.29 -54.31
C VAL A 1006 -35.51 -17.30 -54.85
N ASP A 1007 -36.08 -16.12 -55.11
CA ASP A 1007 -37.48 -15.90 -55.52
C ASP A 1007 -38.51 -16.63 -54.64
N GLY A 1008 -38.22 -16.70 -53.33
CA GLY A 1008 -39.06 -17.38 -52.34
C GLY A 1008 -38.88 -18.90 -52.27
N VAL A 1009 -37.96 -19.48 -53.05
CA VAL A 1009 -37.62 -20.91 -53.02
C VAL A 1009 -36.38 -21.14 -52.18
N SER A 1010 -36.46 -22.02 -51.18
CA SER A 1010 -35.33 -22.36 -50.29
C SER A 1010 -34.22 -23.11 -51.04
N VAL A 1011 -32.97 -22.72 -50.77
CA VAL A 1011 -31.75 -23.35 -51.29
C VAL A 1011 -31.00 -24.02 -50.13
N ASP A 1012 -30.67 -25.30 -50.28
CA ASP A 1012 -29.77 -26.00 -49.35
C ASP A 1012 -28.32 -25.70 -49.73
N LEU A 1013 -27.67 -24.86 -48.92
CA LEU A 1013 -26.30 -24.41 -49.12
C LEU A 1013 -25.26 -25.55 -49.07
N ASN A 1014 -25.62 -26.73 -48.56
CA ASN A 1014 -24.75 -27.91 -48.60
C ASN A 1014 -24.84 -28.68 -49.94
N ALA A 1015 -25.89 -28.42 -50.72
CA ALA A 1015 -26.19 -29.15 -51.95
C ALA A 1015 -26.04 -28.28 -53.21
N ALA A 1016 -26.29 -26.97 -53.12
CA ALA A 1016 -26.25 -26.05 -54.26
C ALA A 1016 -25.97 -24.60 -53.87
N THR A 1017 -25.34 -23.85 -54.78
CA THR A 1017 -25.15 -22.40 -54.68
C THR A 1017 -26.45 -21.65 -55.00
N PRO A 1018 -26.85 -20.63 -54.23
CA PRO A 1018 -27.97 -19.77 -54.60
C PRO A 1018 -27.71 -19.13 -55.97
N THR A 1019 -28.54 -19.44 -56.96
CA THR A 1019 -28.31 -19.03 -58.36
C THR A 1019 -29.51 -18.31 -58.93
N VAL A 1020 -29.31 -17.15 -59.54
CA VAL A 1020 -30.31 -16.45 -60.37
C VAL A 1020 -29.92 -16.55 -61.84
N GLU A 1021 -30.91 -16.68 -62.72
CA GLU A 1021 -30.70 -16.97 -64.15
C GLU A 1021 -31.31 -15.87 -65.03
N PHE A 1022 -30.51 -15.31 -65.94
CA PHE A 1022 -30.95 -14.31 -66.93
C PHE A 1022 -30.83 -14.88 -68.34
N ASN A 1023 -31.88 -14.69 -69.15
CA ASN A 1023 -31.94 -15.19 -70.52
C ASN A 1023 -31.99 -14.05 -71.53
N ASN A 1024 -30.89 -13.88 -72.27
CA ASN A 1024 -30.73 -12.82 -73.25
C ASN A 1024 -30.67 -13.38 -74.66
N THR A 1025 -31.03 -12.56 -75.64
CA THR A 1025 -30.83 -12.92 -77.04
C THR A 1025 -30.05 -11.87 -77.81
N TYR A 1026 -29.29 -12.30 -78.81
CA TYR A 1026 -28.66 -11.41 -79.77
C TYR A 1026 -28.92 -11.82 -81.22
N ILE A 1027 -29.48 -10.89 -81.98
CA ILE A 1027 -29.80 -11.05 -83.40
C ILE A 1027 -29.18 -9.86 -84.16
N PRO A 1028 -28.10 -10.06 -84.94
CA PRO A 1028 -27.44 -8.97 -85.63
C PRO A 1028 -28.38 -8.30 -86.66
N PRO A 1029 -28.35 -6.96 -86.77
CA PRO A 1029 -29.14 -6.26 -87.78
C PRO A 1029 -28.71 -6.67 -89.19
N VAL A 1030 -29.69 -6.89 -90.08
CA VAL A 1030 -29.44 -7.31 -91.45
C VAL A 1030 -28.75 -6.18 -92.22
N SER A 1031 -27.52 -6.40 -92.68
CA SER A 1031 -26.76 -5.44 -93.46
C SER A 1031 -27.39 -5.23 -94.84
N VAL A 1032 -27.87 -4.01 -95.11
CA VAL A 1032 -28.15 -3.56 -96.48
C VAL A 1032 -26.83 -3.38 -97.23
N LEU A 1033 -26.63 -4.18 -98.27
CA LEU A 1033 -25.48 -4.16 -99.19
C LEU A 1033 -25.43 -2.86 -100.03
N PRO A 1034 -24.26 -2.52 -100.61
CA PRO A 1034 -23.77 -1.15 -100.78
C PRO A 1034 -24.22 -0.50 -102.09
N LEU A 1035 -24.44 0.83 -102.07
CA LEU A 1035 -24.48 1.62 -103.30
C LEU A 1035 -23.16 2.40 -103.45
N THR A 1036 -22.52 2.10 -104.56
CA THR A 1036 -21.24 2.61 -105.07
C THR A 1036 -21.23 4.12 -105.34
N GLY A 1037 -20.12 4.78 -104.98
CA GLY A 1037 -19.46 5.77 -105.85
C GLY A 1037 -19.23 7.17 -105.26
N GLY A 1038 -17.95 7.58 -105.19
CA GLY A 1038 -17.53 8.96 -105.48
C GLY A 1038 -16.71 9.71 -104.41
N ASP A 1039 -15.38 9.64 -104.55
CA ASP A 1039 -14.39 10.72 -104.38
C ASP A 1039 -14.23 11.52 -103.07
N ALA A 1040 -13.28 11.04 -102.25
CA ALA A 1040 -11.99 11.67 -101.94
C ALA A 1040 -11.85 13.20 -101.65
N THR A 1041 -11.27 13.46 -100.46
CA THR A 1041 -10.22 14.48 -100.12
C THR A 1041 -10.61 15.91 -99.70
N ALA A 1042 -10.33 16.26 -98.43
CA ALA A 1042 -9.55 17.44 -97.95
C ALA A 1042 -9.84 17.69 -96.44
N ARG A 1043 -8.92 17.40 -95.52
CA ARG A 1043 -7.80 18.23 -95.00
C ARG A 1043 -8.20 19.37 -94.02
N ASN A 1044 -7.71 19.20 -92.78
CA ASN A 1044 -7.03 20.16 -91.90
C ASN A 1044 -7.76 21.31 -91.16
N PHE A 1045 -7.17 21.59 -89.98
CA PHE A 1045 -7.27 22.74 -89.05
C PHE A 1045 -8.31 22.61 -87.92
N ALA A 1046 -8.03 22.89 -86.64
CA ALA A 1046 -6.80 23.13 -85.90
C ALA A 1046 -7.16 23.19 -84.40
N MET A 1047 -6.26 22.70 -83.54
CA MET A 1047 -6.11 23.21 -82.17
C MET A 1047 -5.78 24.71 -82.22
N VAL A 1048 -6.22 25.47 -81.20
CA VAL A 1048 -5.40 26.35 -80.34
C VAL A 1048 -6.32 27.26 -79.53
N GLY A 1049 -6.26 27.08 -78.20
CA GLY A 1049 -6.01 28.14 -77.22
C GLY A 1049 -7.00 29.29 -77.06
N GLY A 1050 -7.72 29.27 -75.94
CA GLY A 1050 -7.61 30.30 -74.89
C GLY A 1050 -8.12 31.72 -75.19
N GLY A 1051 -9.11 32.16 -74.42
CA GLY A 1051 -9.43 33.57 -74.21
C GLY A 1051 -10.27 33.70 -72.93
N VAL A 1052 -9.62 33.84 -71.77
CA VAL A 1052 -9.42 35.13 -71.09
C VAL A 1052 -10.73 35.80 -70.66
N LEU A 1053 -11.00 35.61 -69.37
CA LEU A 1053 -11.48 36.57 -68.36
C LEU A 1053 -12.81 37.33 -68.56
N LEU A 1054 -13.76 36.95 -67.69
CA LEU A 1054 -14.32 37.75 -66.58
C LEU A 1054 -14.88 39.15 -66.91
N LEU A 1055 -16.19 39.32 -66.70
CA LEU A 1055 -16.74 40.07 -65.56
C LEU A 1055 -18.28 40.15 -65.55
N ALA A 1056 -18.83 39.84 -64.37
CA ALA A 1056 -19.91 40.54 -63.64
C ALA A 1056 -21.38 40.57 -64.14
N GLY A 1057 -22.28 40.40 -63.16
CA GLY A 1057 -23.64 40.93 -63.16
C GLY A 1057 -24.74 39.87 -63.10
N VAL A 1058 -25.12 39.37 -61.91
CA VAL A 1058 -26.28 39.87 -61.14
C VAL A 1058 -27.55 39.82 -62.00
N ALA A 1059 -28.25 38.69 -61.98
CA ALA A 1059 -29.38 38.42 -61.08
C ALA A 1059 -30.73 38.97 -61.57
N TRP A 1060 -31.70 38.09 -61.35
CA TRP A 1060 -33.04 38.39 -60.87
C TRP A 1060 -34.14 38.48 -61.94
N LEU A 1061 -35.04 37.50 -61.80
CA LEU A 1061 -36.48 37.67 -61.66
C LEU A 1061 -37.33 37.27 -62.88
N LEU A 1062 -38.41 36.46 -62.80
CA LEU A 1062 -39.30 36.06 -61.72
C LEU A 1062 -39.99 34.74 -62.14
N ALA A 1063 -40.04 33.81 -61.20
CA ALA A 1063 -41.04 32.80 -60.90
C ALA A 1063 -42.17 32.47 -61.93
N ARG A 1064 -42.27 31.15 -62.20
CA ARG A 1064 -43.35 30.28 -61.69
C ARG A 1064 -44.80 30.67 -62.09
N ARG A 1065 -45.43 29.84 -62.92
CA ARG A 1065 -46.56 28.96 -62.48
C ARG A 1065 -47.27 28.23 -63.65
N ARG A 1066 -47.29 26.89 -63.49
CA ARG A 1066 -48.46 25.99 -63.45
C ARG A 1066 -49.18 25.56 -64.73
N ARG A 1067 -49.49 24.24 -64.66
CA ARG A 1067 -50.49 23.39 -65.36
C ARG A 1067 -50.01 22.95 -66.75
N VAL A 1068 -49.91 21.67 -67.07
CA VAL A 1068 -50.47 20.41 -66.53
C VAL A 1068 -49.37 19.37 -66.46
#